data_AF-A0A654AP54-F1
#
_entry.id   AF-A0A654AP54-F1
#
_cell.length_a   1.000
_cell.length_b   1.000
_cell.length_c   1.000
_cell.angle_alpha   90.00
_cell.angle_beta   90.00
_cell.angle_gamma   90.00
#
_symmetry.space_group_name_H-M   'P 1'
#
loop_
_entity.id
_entity.type
_entity.pdbx_description
1 polymer ?
#
loop_
_entity_poly.entity_id
_entity_poly.type
_entity_poly.pdbx_seq_one_letter_code
_entity_poly.pdbx_strand_id
1 'polypeptide(L)'
;MNQLQQTINDNEASTKNSGNYINAEAQLKRDFDQAITNAQDAVDKANGLNLPKEQIQQLIDAISTTKDALNGDQRLSDAKTKALETLDQLTNINNAQKQLATLQIDNADTLNKVTRAINKATAVDQAMNALKQYVQNNELPIKSSSNFINADDDLKAQFNKAISNAQNVLNKDSGNALTNTEVGALKQAIIDAENALNGDLKVSNAKSKADKFIDSLDQLNQPQKVAAHEAIKKANDLDTINDIINDQIELNDAMAELRDLVENTIPNSENSIDFQNADQSAKDNLNEVKSNAQQMLDGNNNNDTDVNDVRGMIESIKEAINQLNGEERLQEAKNDAIQEVNKALADKLKEINASNATEQDKTDAINKAKELANQIINDINNSTSNDQVNKVQQSGNKAIDEIHANEIPKAKIDAKNDIEQKINDLITKITNNPDLTDTEKQQLINQLNQLKQQSNNDIDNATTKEDIDRIKQKLEDAVNNISNYVKAKVDAKNEIKDAAAAKIKEIDNNPDLTPEQKAAAKVEVNRLKEQALKDIDNATDLNGIDEAKSNAQDTINQFDPNQFTIDQAKDKAKQAIEDAANNKLKDIDNNPDLTPEQKAAAKDEVNRLKEQALKDIDNAKDLNGIDEAKSKAQDTINQFDPNQFTIDQAKDKAKQAIEDAANNKLKEIDNNPDLTPEQKTAAKDEVNRLKEQALKDIDNAKDLNGIDEAKSQAQDTINQFDPNQFTIDQAKDKAKQAIEEAANNKLKEIDNNPDLTPEQKAAAKDEVNRLKDQALKDIDNAKDINGIDETKSKAQDTINQFDPNQFTIDQAKDKAKQAIEDAANNKLKEIDNNPDLTPEQKAAAKDEVNRLKDQALKDIDNSKSLEDITKQQHKFISQIISVNPIKDLVKRKDDAIKNINKISTQKANDIRNSRFGTASQKQDALNRINSIVNDTIRRIKNAHTPQEVDDALRDGINRILAVQINTNIGRNRNQFNNTLNRPFDLTRVVRANQTNATTIFGNGTKEKLNGSIPSDKSKQNKDKNNNHQNTHSVTDSIANVLKKTLGFVGISGLLASFWFVMAKRRRKEEEDEMLNHKDTIKDEKKTFIE
;
A
#
# COMPACT_ATOMS: atom_id res chain seq x y z
N MET A 1 146.75 -35.00 -150.49
CA MET A 1 145.53 -35.07 -151.33
C MET A 1 144.49 -35.99 -150.70
N ASN A 2 144.38 -37.28 -151.01
CA ASN A 2 143.29 -38.14 -150.50
C ASN A 2 143.10 -38.08 -148.96
N GLN A 3 144.19 -38.16 -148.19
CA GLN A 3 144.14 -38.00 -146.72
C GLN A 3 143.62 -36.62 -146.30
N LEU A 4 144.06 -35.53 -146.94
CA LEU A 4 143.61 -34.16 -146.64
C LEU A 4 142.11 -33.96 -146.97
N GLN A 5 141.64 -34.49 -148.10
CA GLN A 5 140.20 -34.47 -148.44
C GLN A 5 139.37 -35.23 -147.41
N GLN A 6 139.87 -36.36 -146.92
CA GLN A 6 139.23 -37.12 -145.86
C GLN A 6 139.27 -36.34 -144.53
N THR A 7 140.40 -35.74 -144.15
CA THR A 7 140.51 -34.88 -142.96
C THR A 7 139.48 -33.75 -142.97
N ILE A 8 139.26 -33.07 -144.11
CA ILE A 8 138.23 -32.02 -144.23
C ILE A 8 136.83 -32.60 -143.96
N ASN A 9 136.46 -33.67 -144.68
CA ASN A 9 135.13 -34.27 -144.60
C ASN A 9 134.82 -34.81 -143.20
N ASP A 10 135.80 -35.47 -142.57
CA ASP A 10 135.67 -36.09 -141.25
C ASP A 10 135.60 -35.04 -140.12
N ASN A 11 136.07 -33.80 -140.35
CA ASN A 11 136.19 -32.76 -139.31
C ASN A 11 135.29 -31.53 -139.47
N GLU A 12 134.92 -31.07 -140.68
CA GLU A 12 134.19 -29.80 -140.81
C GLU A 12 132.82 -29.82 -140.10
N ALA A 13 131.88 -30.60 -140.62
CA ALA A 13 130.50 -30.59 -140.14
C ALA A 13 130.35 -31.23 -138.75
N SER A 14 131.20 -32.20 -138.42
CA SER A 14 131.29 -32.82 -137.10
C SER A 14 131.77 -31.83 -136.04
N THR A 15 132.79 -31.01 -136.36
CA THR A 15 133.29 -29.98 -135.44
C THR A 15 132.32 -28.81 -135.35
N LYS A 16 131.79 -28.28 -136.47
CA LYS A 16 130.86 -27.13 -136.47
C LYS A 16 129.57 -27.38 -135.67
N ASN A 17 129.13 -28.63 -135.56
CA ASN A 17 127.96 -29.02 -134.76
C ASN A 17 128.32 -29.45 -133.31
N SER A 18 129.60 -29.47 -132.93
CA SER A 18 130.05 -29.86 -131.59
C SER A 18 129.82 -28.76 -130.55
N GLY A 19 129.67 -29.15 -129.27
CA GLY A 19 129.68 -28.23 -128.13
C GLY A 19 130.93 -27.33 -128.13
N ASN A 20 132.08 -27.90 -128.51
CA ASN A 20 133.35 -27.21 -128.52
C ASN A 20 133.38 -26.06 -129.53
N TYR A 21 132.85 -26.25 -130.74
CA TYR A 21 132.73 -25.13 -131.69
C TYR A 21 131.58 -24.19 -131.32
N ILE A 22 130.41 -24.71 -130.91
CA ILE A 22 129.23 -23.88 -130.59
C ILE A 22 129.57 -22.86 -129.51
N ASN A 23 130.25 -23.29 -128.44
CA ASN A 23 130.60 -22.45 -127.28
C ASN A 23 132.00 -21.79 -127.37
N ALA A 24 132.82 -22.08 -128.38
CA ALA A 24 134.16 -21.49 -128.51
C ALA A 24 134.14 -19.96 -128.66
N GLU A 25 135.28 -19.34 -128.36
CA GLU A 25 135.50 -17.93 -128.70
C GLU A 25 135.35 -17.65 -130.19
N ALA A 26 134.78 -16.49 -130.51
CA ALA A 26 134.51 -16.07 -131.88
C ALA A 26 135.77 -15.87 -132.73
N GLN A 27 136.99 -15.90 -132.15
CA GLN A 27 138.25 -15.94 -132.89
C GLN A 27 138.61 -17.37 -133.29
N LEU A 28 138.75 -18.27 -132.31
CA LEU A 28 139.13 -19.68 -132.51
C LEU A 28 138.20 -20.42 -133.48
N LYS A 29 136.90 -20.07 -133.47
CA LYS A 29 135.92 -20.53 -134.48
C LYS A 29 136.30 -20.13 -135.91
N ARG A 30 136.61 -18.85 -136.13
CA ARG A 30 137.06 -18.31 -137.42
C ARG A 30 138.40 -18.91 -137.84
N ASP A 31 139.30 -19.18 -136.89
CA ASP A 31 140.61 -19.78 -137.18
C ASP A 31 140.46 -21.22 -137.68
N PHE A 32 139.55 -22.02 -137.08
CA PHE A 32 139.17 -23.35 -137.59
C PHE A 32 138.45 -23.28 -138.93
N ASP A 33 137.49 -22.37 -139.09
CA ASP A 33 136.77 -22.18 -140.36
C ASP A 33 137.74 -21.82 -141.51
N GLN A 34 138.74 -20.97 -141.22
CA GLN A 34 139.77 -20.60 -142.19
C GLN A 34 140.73 -21.76 -142.49
N ALA A 35 141.11 -22.58 -141.50
CA ALA A 35 141.94 -23.77 -141.74
C ALA A 35 141.23 -24.81 -142.61
N ILE A 36 139.93 -25.03 -142.38
CA ILE A 36 139.07 -25.85 -143.26
C ILE A 36 138.99 -25.26 -144.67
N THR A 37 138.78 -23.95 -144.80
CA THR A 37 138.72 -23.24 -146.11
C THR A 37 140.03 -23.40 -146.89
N ASN A 38 141.17 -23.07 -146.27
CA ASN A 38 142.50 -23.18 -146.89
C ASN A 38 142.82 -24.61 -147.35
N ALA A 39 142.31 -25.61 -146.64
CA ALA A 39 142.47 -27.02 -146.99
C ALA A 39 141.51 -27.45 -148.11
N GLN A 40 140.28 -26.94 -148.14
CA GLN A 40 139.31 -27.14 -149.23
C GLN A 40 139.86 -26.59 -150.56
N ASP A 41 140.38 -25.36 -150.55
CA ASP A 41 141.04 -24.73 -151.69
C ASP A 41 142.21 -25.58 -152.23
N ALA A 42 142.94 -26.26 -151.34
CA ALA A 42 144.07 -27.11 -151.71
C ALA A 42 143.68 -28.48 -152.30
N VAL A 43 142.49 -29.01 -152.02
CA VAL A 43 142.04 -30.32 -152.55
C VAL A 43 141.14 -30.22 -153.78
N ASP A 44 140.73 -29.03 -154.17
CA ASP A 44 140.00 -28.81 -155.42
C ASP A 44 140.79 -29.36 -156.62
N LYS A 45 140.12 -30.20 -157.43
CA LYS A 45 140.71 -30.83 -158.62
C LYS A 45 140.88 -29.86 -159.79
N ALA A 46 140.23 -28.69 -159.76
CA ALA A 46 140.38 -27.67 -160.79
C ALA A 46 141.55 -26.70 -160.51
N ASN A 47 141.75 -26.29 -159.25
CA ASN A 47 142.69 -25.22 -158.88
C ASN A 47 143.76 -25.63 -157.85
N GLY A 48 143.68 -26.81 -157.24
CA GLY A 48 144.58 -27.25 -156.17
C GLY A 48 146.04 -27.30 -156.60
N LEU A 49 146.91 -26.67 -155.81
CA LEU A 49 148.36 -26.65 -156.04
C LEU A 49 148.95 -28.07 -155.96
N ASN A 50 149.99 -28.34 -156.77
CA ASN A 50 150.77 -29.57 -156.68
C ASN A 50 151.73 -29.54 -155.47
N LEU A 51 151.14 -29.51 -154.27
CA LEU A 51 151.82 -29.29 -153.01
C LEU A 51 152.79 -30.45 -152.68
N PRO A 52 154.01 -30.18 -152.20
CA PRO A 52 154.87 -31.20 -151.63
C PRO A 52 154.23 -31.84 -150.40
N LYS A 53 154.68 -33.05 -150.04
CA LYS A 53 154.09 -33.84 -148.95
C LYS A 53 154.07 -33.06 -147.62
N GLU A 54 155.10 -32.27 -147.34
CA GLU A 54 155.16 -31.43 -146.13
C GLU A 54 154.07 -30.34 -146.11
N GLN A 55 153.75 -29.69 -147.22
CA GLN A 55 152.71 -28.65 -147.25
C GLN A 55 151.30 -29.23 -147.20
N ILE A 56 151.09 -30.41 -147.79
CA ILE A 56 149.86 -31.19 -147.60
C ILE A 56 149.71 -31.55 -146.11
N GLN A 57 150.80 -31.98 -145.46
CA GLN A 57 150.80 -32.30 -144.03
C GLN A 57 150.50 -31.04 -143.19
N GLN A 58 151.14 -29.90 -143.48
CA GLN A 58 150.86 -28.63 -142.79
C GLN A 58 149.38 -28.20 -142.84
N LEU A 59 148.63 -28.52 -143.90
CA LEU A 59 147.19 -28.26 -143.96
C LEU A 59 146.36 -29.24 -143.14
N ILE A 60 146.75 -30.53 -143.09
CA ILE A 60 146.17 -31.53 -142.16
C ILE A 60 146.42 -31.09 -140.71
N ASP A 61 147.65 -30.67 -140.42
CA ASP A 61 148.11 -30.20 -139.11
C ASP A 61 147.41 -28.90 -138.73
N ALA A 62 147.14 -27.99 -139.67
CA ALA A 62 146.43 -26.73 -139.41
C ALA A 62 144.95 -26.96 -139.07
N ILE A 63 144.24 -27.85 -139.78
CA ILE A 63 142.87 -28.25 -139.40
C ILE A 63 142.88 -28.85 -137.99
N SER A 64 143.82 -29.75 -137.72
CA SER A 64 143.92 -30.43 -136.42
C SER A 64 144.22 -29.43 -135.30
N THR A 65 145.25 -28.60 -135.46
CA THR A 65 145.68 -27.59 -134.48
C THR A 65 144.57 -26.58 -134.18
N THR A 66 143.85 -26.09 -135.20
CA THR A 66 142.77 -25.11 -134.99
C THR A 66 141.49 -25.74 -134.42
N LYS A 67 141.20 -27.01 -134.75
CA LYS A 67 140.14 -27.80 -134.11
C LYS A 67 140.44 -28.02 -132.63
N ASP A 68 141.66 -28.44 -132.31
CA ASP A 68 142.11 -28.74 -130.96
C ASP A 68 142.27 -27.45 -130.12
N ALA A 69 142.48 -26.30 -130.78
CA ALA A 69 142.44 -24.98 -130.17
C ALA A 69 141.02 -24.45 -129.89
N LEU A 70 139.94 -25.08 -130.37
CA LEU A 70 138.58 -24.68 -129.99
C LEU A 70 138.39 -24.90 -128.48
N ASN A 71 137.93 -23.86 -127.79
CA ASN A 71 137.86 -23.83 -126.32
C ASN A 71 136.43 -23.83 -125.76
N GLY A 72 135.42 -24.15 -126.56
CA GLY A 72 134.02 -24.04 -126.15
C GLY A 72 133.61 -24.99 -125.03
N ASP A 73 134.18 -26.19 -124.99
CA ASP A 73 133.91 -27.15 -123.92
C ASP A 73 134.54 -26.67 -122.60
N GLN A 74 135.74 -26.08 -122.65
CA GLN A 74 136.36 -25.39 -121.51
C GLN A 74 135.50 -24.21 -121.05
N ARG A 75 135.12 -23.29 -121.96
CA ARG A 75 134.29 -22.12 -121.63
C ARG A 75 132.93 -22.51 -121.06
N LEU A 76 132.33 -23.59 -121.54
CA LEU A 76 131.08 -24.14 -121.00
C LEU A 76 131.31 -24.73 -119.59
N SER A 77 132.43 -25.42 -119.37
CA SER A 77 132.84 -25.92 -118.06
C SER A 77 133.09 -24.79 -117.05
N ASP A 78 133.83 -23.75 -117.44
CA ASP A 78 134.09 -22.56 -116.61
C ASP A 78 132.79 -21.84 -116.25
N ALA A 79 131.88 -21.68 -117.23
CA ALA A 79 130.58 -21.07 -117.02
C ALA A 79 129.70 -21.89 -116.08
N LYS A 80 129.69 -23.24 -116.20
CA LYS A 80 129.00 -24.12 -115.26
C LYS A 80 129.59 -24.03 -113.87
N THR A 81 130.92 -24.10 -113.74
CA THR A 81 131.64 -23.99 -112.47
C THR A 81 131.26 -22.69 -111.76
N LYS A 82 131.36 -21.55 -112.45
CA LYS A 82 130.97 -20.25 -111.91
C LYS A 82 129.48 -20.12 -111.58
N ALA A 83 128.61 -20.78 -112.35
CA ALA A 83 127.18 -20.82 -112.06
C ALA A 83 126.86 -21.69 -110.83
N LEU A 84 127.58 -22.80 -110.62
CA LEU A 84 127.49 -23.63 -109.42
C LEU A 84 128.04 -22.88 -108.18
N GLU A 85 129.19 -22.20 -108.30
CA GLU A 85 129.72 -21.31 -107.25
C GLU A 85 128.71 -20.20 -106.87
N THR A 86 128.03 -19.62 -107.85
CA THR A 86 126.99 -18.61 -107.63
C THR A 86 125.75 -19.23 -106.99
N LEU A 87 125.36 -20.45 -107.40
CA LEU A 87 124.24 -21.21 -106.82
C LEU A 87 124.52 -21.63 -105.37
N ASP A 88 125.77 -21.88 -105.01
CA ASP A 88 126.18 -22.17 -103.63
C ASP A 88 126.06 -20.95 -102.71
N GLN A 89 126.15 -19.73 -103.25
CA GLN A 89 125.92 -18.48 -102.53
C GLN A 89 124.43 -18.11 -102.35
N LEU A 90 123.51 -18.85 -102.98
CA LEU A 90 122.06 -18.64 -102.81
C LEU A 90 121.57 -19.28 -101.50
N THR A 91 121.30 -18.42 -100.51
CA THR A 91 121.11 -18.82 -99.11
C THR A 91 119.65 -19.00 -98.69
N ASN A 92 118.67 -18.67 -99.53
CA ASN A 92 117.24 -18.69 -99.19
C ASN A 92 116.45 -19.78 -99.94
N ILE A 93 116.88 -20.22 -101.12
CA ILE A 93 116.30 -21.39 -101.81
C ILE A 93 116.42 -22.68 -100.99
N ASN A 94 115.45 -23.59 -101.09
CA ASN A 94 115.51 -24.92 -100.47
C ASN A 94 116.38 -25.91 -101.27
N ASN A 95 116.69 -27.06 -100.68
CA ASN A 95 117.60 -28.05 -101.27
C ASN A 95 117.04 -28.62 -102.58
N ALA A 96 115.72 -28.77 -102.73
CA ALA A 96 115.10 -29.25 -103.98
C ALA A 96 115.17 -28.19 -105.10
N GLN A 97 114.94 -26.92 -104.79
CA GLN A 97 115.17 -25.78 -105.71
C GLN A 97 116.64 -25.69 -106.12
N LYS A 98 117.56 -25.88 -105.18
CA LYS A 98 119.00 -25.88 -105.44
C LYS A 98 119.41 -27.06 -106.32
N GLN A 99 118.97 -28.28 -106.01
CA GLN A 99 119.20 -29.47 -106.84
C GLN A 99 118.61 -29.31 -108.26
N LEU A 100 117.41 -28.74 -108.39
CA LEU A 100 116.81 -28.45 -109.68
C LEU A 100 117.62 -27.41 -110.48
N ALA A 101 118.20 -26.41 -109.82
CA ALA A 101 119.10 -25.44 -110.45
C ALA A 101 120.43 -26.08 -110.86
N THR A 102 121.04 -26.92 -110.01
CA THR A 102 122.24 -27.72 -110.34
C THR A 102 121.98 -28.56 -111.59
N LEU A 103 120.89 -29.33 -111.63
CA LEU A 103 120.51 -30.13 -112.80
C LEU A 103 120.27 -29.27 -114.05
N GLN A 104 119.75 -28.05 -113.93
CA GLN A 104 119.59 -27.14 -115.08
C GLN A 104 120.91 -26.51 -115.56
N ILE A 105 121.91 -26.37 -114.68
CA ILE A 105 123.27 -25.92 -115.03
C ILE A 105 124.05 -27.08 -115.66
N ASP A 106 124.03 -28.26 -115.07
CA ASP A 106 124.78 -29.44 -115.53
C ASP A 106 124.32 -29.91 -116.91
N ASN A 107 123.00 -29.95 -117.15
CA ASN A 107 122.41 -30.32 -118.44
C ASN A 107 122.45 -29.19 -119.50
N ALA A 108 123.06 -28.03 -119.20
CA ALA A 108 123.22 -26.97 -120.19
C ALA A 108 124.30 -27.34 -121.23
N ASP A 109 123.90 -27.44 -122.49
CA ASP A 109 124.80 -27.60 -123.65
C ASP A 109 125.43 -26.29 -124.15
N THR A 110 124.95 -25.16 -123.64
CA THR A 110 125.25 -23.82 -124.16
C THR A 110 125.34 -22.77 -123.07
N LEU A 111 126.26 -21.82 -123.22
CA LEU A 111 126.48 -20.71 -122.28
C LEU A 111 125.17 -19.97 -121.91
N ASN A 112 124.31 -19.71 -122.91
CA ASN A 112 123.02 -19.06 -122.70
C ASN A 112 122.03 -19.87 -121.83
N LYS A 113 122.10 -21.21 -121.83
CA LYS A 113 121.28 -22.05 -120.94
C LYS A 113 121.81 -21.98 -119.50
N VAL A 114 123.14 -22.00 -119.32
CA VAL A 114 123.78 -21.80 -118.00
C VAL A 114 123.34 -20.47 -117.38
N THR A 115 123.47 -19.35 -118.11
CA THR A 115 123.05 -18.01 -117.62
C THR A 115 121.56 -17.95 -117.28
N ARG A 116 120.69 -18.62 -118.07
CA ARG A 116 119.25 -18.68 -117.78
C ARG A 116 118.92 -19.52 -116.57
N ALA A 117 119.66 -20.60 -116.31
CA ALA A 117 119.47 -21.45 -115.12
C ALA A 117 119.83 -20.69 -113.83
N ILE A 118 121.01 -20.07 -113.77
CA ILE A 118 121.43 -19.32 -112.58
C ILE A 118 120.55 -18.09 -112.33
N ASN A 119 120.18 -17.33 -113.38
CA ASN A 119 119.30 -16.17 -113.20
C ASN A 119 117.91 -16.55 -112.68
N LYS A 120 117.39 -17.74 -113.05
CA LYS A 120 116.15 -18.28 -112.45
C LYS A 120 116.35 -18.61 -110.98
N ALA A 121 117.44 -19.28 -110.62
CA ALA A 121 117.73 -19.63 -109.23
C ALA A 121 117.85 -18.37 -108.34
N THR A 122 118.56 -17.33 -108.81
CA THR A 122 118.69 -16.05 -108.09
C THR A 122 117.35 -15.33 -107.90
N ALA A 123 116.47 -15.35 -108.91
CA ALA A 123 115.12 -14.78 -108.76
C ALA A 123 114.29 -15.56 -107.72
N VAL A 124 114.35 -16.89 -107.76
CA VAL A 124 113.70 -17.75 -106.75
C VAL A 124 114.27 -17.49 -105.35
N ASP A 125 115.58 -17.28 -105.19
CA ASP A 125 116.19 -16.93 -103.90
C ASP A 125 115.63 -15.62 -103.33
N GLN A 126 115.49 -14.60 -104.16
CA GLN A 126 114.90 -13.31 -103.79
C GLN A 126 113.43 -13.45 -103.38
N ALA A 127 112.64 -14.23 -104.13
CA ALA A 127 111.25 -14.53 -103.78
C ALA A 127 111.13 -15.33 -102.47
N MET A 128 112.01 -16.33 -102.27
CA MET A 128 112.07 -17.14 -101.05
C MET A 128 112.43 -16.28 -99.83
N ASN A 129 113.39 -15.37 -99.95
CA ASN A 129 113.69 -14.39 -98.90
C ASN A 129 112.49 -13.46 -98.63
N ALA A 130 111.83 -12.95 -99.67
CA ALA A 130 110.67 -12.06 -99.53
C ALA A 130 109.42 -12.75 -98.94
N LEU A 131 109.29 -14.07 -99.09
CA LEU A 131 108.30 -14.91 -98.41
C LEU A 131 108.69 -15.15 -96.95
N LYS A 132 109.94 -15.55 -96.71
CA LYS A 132 110.52 -15.78 -95.37
C LYS A 132 110.36 -14.57 -94.46
N GLN A 133 110.75 -13.39 -94.93
CA GLN A 133 110.60 -12.13 -94.19
C GLN A 133 109.12 -11.80 -93.91
N TYR A 134 108.19 -12.14 -94.81
CA TYR A 134 106.77 -11.90 -94.58
C TYR A 134 106.20 -12.79 -93.47
N VAL A 135 106.50 -14.09 -93.51
CA VAL A 135 106.10 -15.04 -92.47
C VAL A 135 106.69 -14.64 -91.11
N GLN A 136 108.01 -14.41 -91.06
CA GLN A 136 108.72 -14.08 -89.81
C GLN A 136 108.22 -12.78 -89.15
N ASN A 137 107.89 -11.75 -89.94
CA ASN A 137 107.53 -10.45 -89.40
C ASN A 137 106.04 -10.33 -89.04
N ASN A 138 105.14 -11.08 -89.71
CA ASN A 138 103.70 -10.86 -89.58
C ASN A 138 102.93 -12.03 -88.93
N GLU A 139 103.44 -13.27 -88.93
CA GLU A 139 102.69 -14.43 -88.41
C GLU A 139 102.22 -14.24 -86.96
N LEU A 140 103.13 -13.83 -86.06
CA LEU A 140 102.79 -13.64 -84.65
C LEU A 140 101.95 -12.38 -84.39
N PRO A 141 102.26 -11.18 -84.95
CA PRO A 141 101.38 -10.02 -84.83
C PRO A 141 99.94 -10.26 -85.32
N ILE A 142 99.77 -10.96 -86.44
CA ILE A 142 98.42 -11.30 -86.95
C ILE A 142 97.73 -12.25 -85.97
N LYS A 143 98.37 -13.33 -85.54
CA LYS A 143 97.77 -14.33 -84.62
C LYS A 143 97.39 -13.76 -83.25
N SER A 144 98.08 -12.70 -82.80
CA SER A 144 97.77 -11.98 -81.56
C SER A 144 96.79 -10.81 -81.74
N SER A 145 96.31 -10.54 -82.95
CA SER A 145 95.33 -9.48 -83.21
C SER A 145 93.91 -9.91 -82.85
N SER A 146 93.05 -8.96 -82.45
CA SER A 146 91.61 -9.22 -82.24
C SER A 146 90.96 -9.78 -83.52
N ASN A 147 91.39 -9.29 -84.70
CA ASN A 147 90.89 -9.77 -85.98
C ASN A 147 91.16 -11.25 -86.24
N PHE A 148 92.28 -11.81 -85.77
CA PHE A 148 92.52 -13.26 -85.83
C PHE A 148 91.83 -14.01 -84.67
N ILE A 149 91.96 -13.51 -83.44
CA ILE A 149 91.44 -14.21 -82.24
C ILE A 149 89.93 -14.44 -82.37
N ASN A 150 89.19 -13.40 -82.74
CA ASN A 150 87.73 -13.40 -82.82
C ASN A 150 87.16 -13.82 -84.19
N ALA A 151 88.00 -14.09 -85.20
CA ALA A 151 87.54 -14.54 -86.52
C ALA A 151 86.81 -15.88 -86.45
N ASP A 152 86.12 -16.26 -87.53
CA ASP A 152 85.58 -17.62 -87.66
C ASP A 152 86.71 -18.65 -87.81
N ASP A 153 86.53 -19.83 -87.22
CA ASP A 153 87.60 -20.82 -87.12
C ASP A 153 88.04 -21.38 -88.49
N ASP A 154 87.14 -21.40 -89.48
CA ASP A 154 87.48 -21.71 -90.88
C ASP A 154 88.44 -20.68 -91.50
N LEU A 155 88.34 -19.40 -91.11
CA LEU A 155 89.23 -18.33 -91.60
C LEU A 155 90.57 -18.37 -90.87
N LYS A 156 90.55 -18.62 -89.56
CA LYS A 156 91.75 -18.88 -88.74
C LYS A 156 92.51 -20.11 -89.24
N ALA A 157 91.79 -21.17 -89.62
CA ALA A 157 92.35 -22.37 -90.25
C ALA A 157 92.93 -22.09 -91.65
N GLN A 158 92.27 -21.27 -92.47
CA GLN A 158 92.79 -20.85 -93.77
C GLN A 158 94.10 -20.05 -93.65
N PHE A 159 94.17 -19.07 -92.76
CA PHE A 159 95.40 -18.32 -92.50
C PHE A 159 96.53 -19.23 -91.97
N ASN A 160 96.24 -20.08 -90.98
CA ASN A 160 97.20 -21.07 -90.48
C ASN A 160 97.71 -21.99 -91.61
N LYS A 161 96.83 -22.45 -92.51
CA LYS A 161 97.18 -23.31 -93.65
C LYS A 161 98.04 -22.57 -94.69
N ALA A 162 97.77 -21.30 -94.98
CA ALA A 162 98.60 -20.49 -95.86
C ALA A 162 100.02 -20.32 -95.29
N ILE A 163 100.12 -20.01 -93.99
CA ILE A 163 101.37 -19.95 -93.24
C ILE A 163 102.11 -21.29 -93.28
N SER A 164 101.47 -22.42 -92.97
CA SER A 164 102.12 -23.73 -93.00
C SER A 164 102.57 -24.14 -94.41
N ASN A 165 101.82 -23.80 -95.46
CA ASN A 165 102.24 -24.04 -96.84
C ASN A 165 103.52 -23.25 -97.19
N ALA A 166 103.62 -22.00 -96.75
CA ALA A 166 104.84 -21.20 -96.91
C ALA A 166 106.01 -21.77 -96.08
N GLN A 167 105.80 -22.07 -94.79
CA GLN A 167 106.79 -22.67 -93.91
C GLN A 167 107.34 -24.00 -94.48
N ASN A 168 106.47 -24.85 -95.05
CA ASN A 168 106.87 -26.10 -95.69
C ASN A 168 107.80 -25.87 -96.90
N VAL A 169 107.54 -24.86 -97.74
CA VAL A 169 108.40 -24.55 -98.88
C VAL A 169 109.70 -23.86 -98.45
N LEU A 170 109.64 -23.01 -97.42
CA LEU A 170 110.79 -22.36 -96.79
C LEU A 170 111.71 -23.34 -96.03
N ASN A 171 111.23 -24.54 -95.71
CA ASN A 171 112.05 -25.58 -95.10
C ASN A 171 113.19 -25.96 -96.06
N LYS A 172 114.43 -25.86 -95.58
CA LYS A 172 115.63 -26.15 -96.38
C LYS A 172 115.65 -27.58 -96.89
N ASP A 173 115.30 -28.56 -96.06
CA ASP A 173 115.58 -29.97 -96.31
C ASP A 173 114.39 -30.71 -96.92
N SER A 174 113.15 -30.29 -96.61
CA SER A 174 111.91 -30.92 -97.10
C SER A 174 111.08 -30.07 -98.07
N GLY A 175 111.49 -28.83 -98.34
CA GLY A 175 110.74 -27.93 -99.22
C GLY A 175 110.75 -28.37 -100.69
N ASN A 176 109.58 -28.29 -101.34
CA ASN A 176 109.42 -28.63 -102.76
C ASN A 176 110.08 -27.59 -103.70
N ALA A 177 110.41 -28.04 -104.91
CA ALA A 177 111.06 -27.21 -105.94
C ALA A 177 110.07 -26.28 -106.67
N LEU A 178 109.71 -25.15 -106.05
CA LEU A 178 108.80 -24.14 -106.63
C LEU A 178 109.52 -23.09 -107.48
N THR A 179 108.84 -22.58 -108.50
CA THR A 179 109.26 -21.43 -109.33
C THR A 179 108.96 -20.08 -108.66
N ASN A 180 109.57 -19.02 -109.19
CA ASN A 180 109.43 -17.64 -108.69
C ASN A 180 107.96 -17.19 -108.56
N THR A 181 107.11 -17.55 -109.52
CA THR A 181 105.68 -17.19 -109.52
C THR A 181 104.91 -17.94 -108.44
N GLU A 182 105.23 -19.21 -108.19
CA GLU A 182 104.56 -20.03 -107.17
C GLU A 182 104.97 -19.61 -105.75
N VAL A 183 106.24 -19.25 -105.54
CA VAL A 183 106.71 -18.65 -104.27
C VAL A 183 106.05 -17.29 -104.02
N GLY A 184 105.86 -16.48 -105.08
CA GLY A 184 105.08 -15.24 -105.00
C GLY A 184 103.60 -15.48 -104.65
N ALA A 185 102.97 -16.50 -105.25
CA ALA A 185 101.60 -16.89 -104.96
C ALA A 185 101.39 -17.37 -103.51
N LEU A 186 102.38 -18.07 -102.92
CA LEU A 186 102.34 -18.42 -101.50
C LEU A 186 102.35 -17.19 -100.58
N LYS A 187 103.10 -16.14 -100.94
CA LYS A 187 103.08 -14.88 -100.20
C LYS A 187 101.72 -14.20 -100.31
N GLN A 188 101.15 -14.15 -101.51
CA GLN A 188 99.84 -13.55 -101.74
C GLN A 188 98.74 -14.33 -101.00
N ALA A 189 98.79 -15.66 -100.98
CA ALA A 189 97.81 -16.48 -100.25
C ALA A 189 97.79 -16.24 -98.73
N ILE A 190 98.91 -15.81 -98.13
CA ILE A 190 98.93 -15.36 -96.72
C ILE A 190 98.22 -14.01 -96.60
N ILE A 191 98.54 -13.04 -97.47
CA ILE A 191 97.93 -11.70 -97.50
C ILE A 191 96.41 -11.80 -97.73
N ASP A 192 95.97 -12.67 -98.65
CA ASP A 192 94.55 -12.85 -98.96
C ASP A 192 93.81 -13.49 -97.78
N ALA A 193 94.42 -14.48 -97.11
CA ALA A 193 93.85 -15.11 -95.91
C ALA A 193 93.87 -14.17 -94.68
N GLU A 194 94.86 -13.28 -94.56
CA GLU A 194 94.96 -12.23 -93.56
C GLU A 194 93.83 -11.19 -93.72
N ASN A 195 93.61 -10.71 -94.95
CA ASN A 195 92.51 -9.78 -95.27
C ASN A 195 91.12 -10.44 -95.18
N ALA A 196 91.04 -11.77 -95.21
CA ALA A 196 89.79 -12.50 -95.02
C ALA A 196 89.40 -12.70 -93.54
N LEU A 197 90.30 -12.44 -92.58
CA LEU A 197 89.99 -12.51 -91.15
C LEU A 197 88.93 -11.45 -90.78
N ASN A 198 87.93 -11.85 -89.99
CA ASN A 198 86.74 -11.06 -89.72
C ASN A 198 86.46 -10.82 -88.22
N GLY A 199 87.43 -11.06 -87.34
CA GLY A 199 87.27 -10.91 -85.89
C GLY A 199 86.90 -9.49 -85.45
N ASP A 200 87.48 -8.45 -86.04
CA ASP A 200 87.17 -7.06 -85.71
C ASP A 200 85.72 -6.70 -86.09
N LEU A 201 85.25 -7.24 -87.23
CA LEU A 201 83.86 -7.11 -87.67
C LEU A 201 82.91 -7.90 -86.77
N LYS A 202 83.30 -9.08 -86.29
CA LYS A 202 82.52 -9.86 -85.32
C LYS A 202 82.41 -9.15 -83.97
N VAL A 203 83.51 -8.61 -83.44
CA VAL A 203 83.52 -7.81 -82.19
C VAL A 203 82.68 -6.54 -82.35
N SER A 204 82.81 -5.81 -83.47
CA SER A 204 82.00 -4.61 -83.73
C SER A 204 80.50 -4.92 -83.82
N ASN A 205 80.12 -6.01 -84.49
CA ASN A 205 78.74 -6.48 -84.54
C ASN A 205 78.24 -7.01 -83.19
N ALA A 206 79.09 -7.62 -82.37
CA ALA A 206 78.76 -8.07 -81.02
C ALA A 206 78.48 -6.87 -80.11
N LYS A 207 79.35 -5.84 -80.11
CA LYS A 207 79.11 -4.57 -79.37
C LYS A 207 77.77 -3.94 -79.76
N SER A 208 77.50 -3.76 -81.05
CA SER A 208 76.23 -3.16 -81.51
C SER A 208 74.97 -4.01 -81.22
N LYS A 209 75.12 -5.31 -80.91
CA LYS A 209 74.04 -6.15 -80.39
C LYS A 209 73.92 -6.02 -78.87
N ALA A 210 75.04 -6.03 -78.15
CA ALA A 210 75.12 -5.85 -76.71
C ALA A 210 74.53 -4.51 -76.28
N ASP A 211 74.93 -3.41 -76.94
CA ASP A 211 74.37 -2.07 -76.70
C ASP A 211 72.83 -2.08 -76.77
N LYS A 212 72.27 -2.64 -77.86
CA LYS A 212 70.81 -2.74 -78.06
C LYS A 212 70.11 -3.67 -77.07
N PHE A 213 70.85 -4.61 -76.47
CA PHE A 213 70.34 -5.48 -75.43
C PHE A 213 70.29 -4.73 -74.09
N ILE A 214 71.35 -4.01 -73.72
CA ILE A 214 71.37 -3.10 -72.56
C ILE A 214 70.29 -2.01 -72.66
N ASP A 215 70.09 -1.43 -73.85
CA ASP A 215 68.96 -0.52 -74.12
C ASP A 215 67.62 -1.16 -73.71
N SER A 216 67.43 -2.46 -73.99
CA SER A 216 66.18 -3.20 -73.78
C SER A 216 65.97 -3.76 -72.36
N LEU A 217 66.99 -3.78 -71.50
CA LEU A 217 66.87 -4.16 -70.09
C LEU A 217 66.15 -3.04 -69.32
N ASP A 218 64.85 -3.18 -69.07
CA ASP A 218 63.98 -2.08 -68.64
C ASP A 218 64.03 -1.77 -67.14
N GLN A 219 64.65 -2.62 -66.32
CA GLN A 219 64.77 -2.40 -64.88
C GLN A 219 66.03 -1.60 -64.50
N LEU A 220 67.08 -1.65 -65.33
CA LEU A 220 68.33 -0.91 -65.11
C LEU A 220 68.12 0.61 -65.14
N ASN A 221 68.72 1.31 -64.16
CA ASN A 221 68.72 2.76 -64.10
C ASN A 221 69.65 3.37 -65.18
N GLN A 222 69.55 4.69 -65.42
CA GLN A 222 70.33 5.34 -66.47
C GLN A 222 71.86 5.29 -66.24
N PRO A 223 72.40 5.56 -65.03
CA PRO A 223 73.82 5.33 -64.72
C PRO A 223 74.32 3.91 -65.03
N GLN A 224 73.58 2.87 -64.63
CA GLN A 224 73.93 1.46 -64.88
C GLN A 224 74.04 1.16 -66.38
N LYS A 225 73.06 1.63 -67.19
CA LYS A 225 73.14 1.49 -68.65
C LYS A 225 74.36 2.20 -69.23
N VAL A 226 74.66 3.42 -68.78
CA VAL A 226 75.84 4.17 -69.23
C VAL A 226 77.14 3.42 -68.88
N ALA A 227 77.26 2.87 -67.68
CA ALA A 227 78.40 2.05 -67.26
C ALA A 227 78.55 0.78 -68.11
N ALA A 228 77.44 0.09 -68.41
CA ALA A 228 77.42 -1.09 -69.28
C ALA A 228 77.85 -0.78 -70.72
N HIS A 229 77.33 0.30 -71.34
CA HIS A 229 77.79 0.76 -72.65
C HIS A 229 79.28 1.14 -72.65
N GLU A 230 79.77 1.75 -71.57
CA GLU A 230 81.20 2.03 -71.41
C GLU A 230 82.04 0.73 -71.32
N ALA A 231 81.55 -0.31 -70.64
CA ALA A 231 82.23 -1.61 -70.56
C ALA A 231 82.24 -2.32 -71.93
N ILE A 232 81.09 -2.40 -72.61
CA ILE A 232 80.96 -2.96 -73.97
C ILE A 232 81.91 -2.24 -74.94
N LYS A 233 82.00 -0.92 -74.85
CA LYS A 233 82.93 -0.11 -75.65
C LYS A 233 84.40 -0.47 -75.39
N LYS A 234 84.79 -0.81 -74.15
CA LYS A 234 86.15 -1.15 -73.72
C LYS A 234 86.58 -2.60 -74.03
N ALA A 235 85.65 -3.54 -74.14
CA ALA A 235 85.92 -4.97 -74.46
C ALA A 235 86.64 -5.15 -75.81
N ASN A 236 87.46 -6.20 -75.98
CA ASN A 236 88.28 -6.40 -77.21
C ASN A 236 88.07 -7.75 -77.90
N ASP A 237 87.15 -8.55 -77.39
CA ASP A 237 86.88 -9.94 -77.73
C ASP A 237 85.41 -10.27 -77.45
N LEU A 238 84.96 -11.44 -77.92
CA LEU A 238 83.56 -11.84 -77.83
C LEU A 238 83.17 -12.33 -76.42
N ASP A 239 84.09 -12.94 -75.70
CA ASP A 239 83.81 -13.55 -74.39
C ASP A 239 83.57 -12.46 -73.33
N THR A 240 84.43 -11.44 -73.27
CA THR A 240 84.25 -10.26 -72.41
C THR A 240 82.90 -9.55 -72.68
N ILE A 241 82.43 -9.54 -73.93
CA ILE A 241 81.12 -8.94 -74.27
C ILE A 241 79.97 -9.81 -73.75
N ASN A 242 80.10 -11.14 -73.78
CA ASN A 242 79.09 -12.04 -73.23
C ASN A 242 79.03 -11.96 -71.69
N ASP A 243 80.18 -11.86 -71.03
CA ASP A 243 80.25 -11.72 -69.57
C ASP A 243 79.55 -10.43 -69.11
N ILE A 244 79.84 -9.28 -69.75
CA ILE A 244 79.14 -8.01 -69.47
C ILE A 244 77.62 -8.13 -69.71
N ILE A 245 77.18 -8.87 -70.73
CA ILE A 245 75.75 -9.12 -70.96
C ILE A 245 75.13 -9.90 -69.79
N ASN A 246 75.82 -10.94 -69.28
CA ASN A 246 75.33 -11.76 -68.17
C ASN A 246 75.26 -10.96 -66.86
N ASP A 247 76.31 -10.20 -66.53
CA ASP A 247 76.34 -9.32 -65.34
C ASP A 247 75.17 -8.34 -65.34
N GLN A 248 74.81 -7.80 -66.50
CA GLN A 248 73.71 -6.85 -66.64
C GLN A 248 72.33 -7.52 -66.64
N ILE A 249 72.22 -8.81 -66.98
CA ILE A 249 71.00 -9.59 -66.76
C ILE A 249 70.79 -9.81 -65.26
N GLU A 250 71.82 -10.27 -64.52
CA GLU A 250 71.71 -10.43 -63.07
C GLU A 250 71.38 -9.10 -62.36
N LEU A 251 71.96 -7.98 -62.81
CA LEU A 251 71.65 -6.65 -62.29
C LEU A 251 70.22 -6.21 -62.63
N ASN A 252 69.73 -6.47 -63.84
CA ASN A 252 68.35 -6.16 -64.22
C ASN A 252 67.34 -6.94 -63.38
N ASP A 253 67.59 -8.24 -63.15
CA ASP A 253 66.71 -9.09 -62.37
C ASP A 253 66.73 -8.72 -60.88
N ALA A 254 67.89 -8.32 -60.33
CA ALA A 254 67.97 -7.76 -58.98
C ALA A 254 67.25 -6.40 -58.87
N MET A 255 67.38 -5.53 -59.87
CA MET A 255 66.62 -4.26 -59.92
C MET A 255 65.10 -4.50 -60.04
N ALA A 256 64.67 -5.63 -60.62
CA ALA A 256 63.27 -6.06 -60.64
C ALA A 256 62.77 -6.43 -59.23
N GLU A 257 63.53 -7.23 -58.46
CA GLU A 257 63.20 -7.58 -57.07
C GLU A 257 63.17 -6.32 -56.18
N LEU A 258 64.14 -5.42 -56.33
CA LEU A 258 64.17 -4.15 -55.61
C LEU A 258 62.94 -3.28 -55.94
N ARG A 259 62.53 -3.22 -57.22
CA ARG A 259 61.32 -2.51 -57.64
C ARG A 259 60.06 -3.12 -57.04
N ASP A 260 59.88 -4.44 -57.09
CA ASP A 260 58.71 -5.11 -56.51
C ASP A 260 58.63 -4.92 -54.99
N LEU A 261 59.78 -4.94 -54.30
CA LEU A 261 59.84 -4.64 -52.87
C LEU A 261 59.38 -3.21 -52.57
N VAL A 262 59.82 -2.20 -53.33
CA VAL A 262 59.45 -0.78 -53.12
C VAL A 262 58.02 -0.45 -53.56
N GLU A 263 57.57 -0.98 -54.70
CA GLU A 263 56.25 -0.67 -55.28
C GLU A 263 55.11 -1.51 -54.68
N ASN A 264 55.36 -2.77 -54.29
CA ASN A 264 54.33 -3.68 -53.78
C ASN A 264 54.56 -4.11 -52.32
N THR A 265 55.76 -4.57 -51.94
CA THR A 265 55.95 -5.19 -50.61
C THR A 265 55.92 -4.17 -49.48
N ILE A 266 56.70 -3.08 -49.56
CA ILE A 266 56.74 -2.04 -48.51
C ILE A 266 55.35 -1.39 -48.32
N PRO A 267 54.59 -1.01 -49.36
CA PRO A 267 53.22 -0.48 -49.17
C PRO A 267 52.25 -1.49 -48.54
N ASN A 268 52.40 -2.79 -48.78
CA ASN A 268 51.60 -3.80 -48.08
C ASN A 268 52.00 -3.89 -46.59
N SER A 269 53.30 -3.84 -46.28
CA SER A 269 53.80 -3.77 -44.90
C SER A 269 53.32 -2.50 -44.19
N GLU A 270 53.39 -1.32 -44.81
CA GLU A 270 52.90 -0.04 -44.26
C GLU A 270 51.41 -0.06 -43.90
N ASN A 271 50.59 -0.84 -44.61
CA ASN A 271 49.17 -1.01 -44.31
C ASN A 271 48.89 -2.10 -43.25
N SER A 272 49.89 -2.89 -42.84
CA SER A 272 49.70 -3.97 -41.86
C SER A 272 49.46 -3.46 -40.44
N ILE A 273 48.84 -4.29 -39.60
CA ILE A 273 48.74 -4.07 -38.14
C ILE A 273 50.11 -3.94 -37.47
N ASP A 274 51.12 -4.60 -38.05
CA ASP A 274 52.48 -4.66 -37.54
C ASP A 274 53.22 -3.35 -37.78
N PHE A 275 53.12 -2.75 -38.97
CA PHE A 275 53.57 -1.37 -39.17
C PHE A 275 52.73 -0.39 -38.36
N GLN A 276 51.39 -0.46 -38.41
CA GLN A 276 50.54 0.53 -37.74
C GLN A 276 50.83 0.64 -36.24
N ASN A 277 51.02 -0.48 -35.55
CA ASN A 277 51.28 -0.53 -34.11
C ASN A 277 52.77 -0.55 -33.74
N ALA A 278 53.70 -0.66 -34.69
CA ALA A 278 55.15 -0.65 -34.43
C ALA A 278 55.61 0.62 -33.69
N ASP A 279 56.76 0.54 -33.03
CA ASP A 279 57.40 1.73 -32.48
C ASP A 279 57.93 2.67 -33.59
N GLN A 280 58.28 3.90 -33.20
CA GLN A 280 58.67 4.92 -34.17
C GLN A 280 60.04 4.64 -34.82
N SER A 281 60.97 3.97 -34.13
CA SER A 281 62.28 3.64 -34.67
C SER A 281 62.20 2.56 -35.76
N ALA A 282 61.33 1.56 -35.57
CA ALA A 282 61.07 0.54 -36.61
C ALA A 282 60.40 1.15 -37.86
N LYS A 283 59.44 2.06 -37.66
CA LYS A 283 58.81 2.84 -38.74
C LYS A 283 59.81 3.72 -39.48
N ASP A 284 60.63 4.46 -38.75
CA ASP A 284 61.62 5.38 -39.32
C ASP A 284 62.71 4.63 -40.08
N ASN A 285 63.15 3.46 -39.60
CA ASN A 285 64.06 2.57 -40.32
C ASN A 285 63.47 2.12 -41.67
N LEU A 286 62.24 1.61 -41.68
CA LEU A 286 61.59 1.20 -42.94
C LEU A 286 61.41 2.37 -43.91
N ASN A 287 61.09 3.57 -43.41
CA ASN A 287 61.00 4.79 -44.22
C ASN A 287 62.38 5.20 -44.80
N GLU A 288 63.46 5.10 -44.02
CA GLU A 288 64.82 5.41 -44.46
C GLU A 288 65.29 4.43 -45.54
N VAL A 289 65.14 3.12 -45.31
CA VAL A 289 65.52 2.09 -46.29
C VAL A 289 64.66 2.21 -47.56
N LYS A 290 63.36 2.48 -47.46
CA LYS A 290 62.48 2.79 -48.61
C LYS A 290 62.98 3.98 -49.43
N SER A 291 63.41 5.06 -48.76
CA SER A 291 63.99 6.25 -49.40
C SER A 291 65.30 5.94 -50.12
N ASN A 292 66.17 5.14 -49.51
CA ASN A 292 67.46 4.76 -50.08
C ASN A 292 67.28 3.80 -51.28
N ALA A 293 66.34 2.87 -51.19
CA ALA A 293 65.94 1.99 -52.28
C ALA A 293 65.36 2.76 -53.48
N GLN A 294 64.48 3.74 -53.24
CA GLN A 294 63.96 4.61 -54.30
C GLN A 294 65.07 5.40 -55.00
N GLN A 295 66.05 5.95 -54.26
CA GLN A 295 67.18 6.67 -54.85
C GLN A 295 68.05 5.77 -55.75
N MET A 296 68.20 4.49 -55.40
CA MET A 296 68.90 3.48 -56.19
C MET A 296 68.13 3.12 -57.48
N LEU A 297 66.81 2.93 -57.38
CA LEU A 297 65.91 2.68 -58.52
C LEU A 297 65.86 3.87 -59.50
N ASP A 298 65.82 5.10 -58.99
CA ASP A 298 65.82 6.32 -59.79
C ASP A 298 67.16 6.58 -60.51
N GLY A 299 68.27 6.02 -60.00
CA GLY A 299 69.62 6.31 -60.49
C GLY A 299 70.11 7.72 -60.15
N ASN A 300 69.62 8.31 -59.06
CA ASN A 300 70.07 9.62 -58.59
C ASN A 300 71.57 9.61 -58.21
N ASN A 301 72.22 10.76 -58.22
CA ASN A 301 73.65 10.94 -57.87
C ASN A 301 74.67 10.16 -58.75
N ASN A 302 74.31 9.80 -60.00
CA ASN A 302 75.12 8.97 -60.90
C ASN A 302 75.41 7.55 -60.36
N ASN A 303 74.47 6.98 -59.61
CA ASN A 303 74.66 5.73 -58.88
C ASN A 303 74.65 4.49 -59.81
N ASP A 304 75.84 4.07 -60.27
CA ASP A 304 76.12 2.90 -61.11
C ASP A 304 76.30 1.59 -60.32
N THR A 305 75.62 1.49 -59.16
CA THR A 305 75.69 0.37 -58.20
C THR A 305 75.56 -1.00 -58.83
N ASP A 306 76.39 -1.92 -58.34
CA ASP A 306 76.49 -3.29 -58.85
C ASP A 306 75.39 -4.21 -58.28
N VAL A 307 75.41 -5.48 -58.69
CA VAL A 307 74.39 -6.46 -58.29
C VAL A 307 74.45 -6.79 -56.79
N ASN A 308 75.62 -6.62 -56.15
CA ASN A 308 75.82 -6.85 -54.72
C ASN A 308 75.29 -5.68 -53.89
N ASP A 309 75.47 -4.44 -54.35
CA ASP A 309 74.86 -3.25 -53.74
C ASP A 309 73.32 -3.34 -53.75
N VAL A 310 72.75 -3.74 -54.89
CA VAL A 310 71.29 -3.94 -55.06
C VAL A 310 70.80 -5.08 -54.15
N ARG A 311 71.51 -6.22 -54.11
CA ARG A 311 71.22 -7.34 -53.18
C ARG A 311 71.32 -6.91 -51.71
N GLY A 312 72.27 -6.04 -51.35
CA GLY A 312 72.39 -5.47 -50.01
C GLY A 312 71.20 -4.58 -49.61
N MET A 313 70.69 -3.77 -50.55
CA MET A 313 69.48 -2.97 -50.34
C MET A 313 68.23 -3.85 -50.19
N ILE A 314 68.11 -4.90 -51.01
CA ILE A 314 67.04 -5.91 -50.95
C ILE A 314 66.97 -6.56 -49.57
N GLU A 315 68.10 -7.03 -49.02
CA GLU A 315 68.11 -7.62 -47.68
C GLU A 315 67.89 -6.56 -46.58
N SER A 316 68.37 -5.32 -46.76
CA SER A 316 68.07 -4.22 -45.83
C SER A 316 66.56 -3.94 -45.72
N ILE A 317 65.81 -4.04 -46.83
CA ILE A 317 64.34 -3.92 -46.82
C ILE A 317 63.72 -5.08 -46.03
N LYS A 318 64.17 -6.33 -46.29
CA LYS A 318 63.66 -7.53 -45.62
C LYS A 318 63.92 -7.46 -44.11
N GLU A 319 65.11 -7.02 -43.68
CA GLU A 319 65.43 -6.77 -42.28
C GLU A 319 64.55 -5.66 -41.66
N ALA A 320 64.38 -4.52 -42.34
CA ALA A 320 63.55 -3.42 -41.83
C ALA A 320 62.06 -3.80 -41.70
N ILE A 321 61.53 -4.65 -42.59
CA ILE A 321 60.18 -5.22 -42.48
C ILE A 321 60.11 -6.22 -41.30
N ASN A 322 61.11 -7.09 -41.13
CA ASN A 322 61.18 -8.05 -40.02
C ASN A 322 61.44 -7.38 -38.65
N GLN A 323 61.80 -6.10 -38.61
CA GLN A 323 61.94 -5.29 -37.38
C GLN A 323 60.65 -4.56 -36.98
N LEU A 324 59.58 -4.66 -37.79
CA LEU A 324 58.25 -4.24 -37.34
C LEU A 324 57.81 -5.13 -36.17
N ASN A 325 57.20 -4.50 -35.17
CA ASN A 325 56.89 -5.10 -33.87
C ASN A 325 55.50 -4.71 -33.35
N GLY A 326 54.62 -4.27 -34.25
CA GLY A 326 53.29 -3.78 -33.88
C GLY A 326 52.36 -4.85 -33.36
N GLU A 327 52.45 -6.09 -33.82
CA GLU A 327 51.61 -7.17 -33.28
C GLU A 327 52.05 -7.55 -31.86
N GLU A 328 53.36 -7.64 -31.61
CA GLU A 328 53.92 -7.85 -30.26
C GLU A 328 53.51 -6.71 -29.32
N ARG A 329 53.74 -5.46 -29.71
CA ARG A 329 53.39 -4.27 -28.91
C ARG A 329 51.88 -4.12 -28.71
N LEU A 330 51.04 -4.54 -29.65
CA LEU A 330 49.59 -4.58 -29.49
C LEU A 330 49.18 -5.63 -28.45
N GLN A 331 49.83 -6.79 -28.44
CA GLN A 331 49.57 -7.82 -27.44
C GLN A 331 50.08 -7.42 -26.04
N GLU A 332 51.24 -6.76 -25.94
CA GLU A 332 51.71 -6.14 -24.68
C GLU A 332 50.69 -5.11 -24.16
N ALA A 333 50.28 -4.16 -25.01
CA ALA A 333 49.31 -3.14 -24.62
C ALA A 333 47.96 -3.74 -24.16
N LYS A 334 47.49 -4.82 -24.81
CA LYS A 334 46.31 -5.58 -24.37
C LYS A 334 46.51 -6.20 -22.99
N ASN A 335 47.66 -6.83 -22.74
CA ASN A 335 47.97 -7.47 -21.46
C ASN A 335 48.00 -6.44 -20.32
N ASP A 336 48.69 -5.32 -20.51
CA ASP A 336 48.80 -4.24 -19.53
C ASP A 336 47.43 -3.59 -19.22
N ALA A 337 46.64 -3.32 -20.27
CA ALA A 337 45.29 -2.77 -20.12
C ALA A 337 44.37 -3.74 -19.37
N ILE A 338 44.44 -5.05 -19.65
CA ILE A 338 43.71 -6.09 -18.92
C ILE A 338 44.16 -6.16 -17.46
N GLN A 339 45.46 -6.00 -17.17
CA GLN A 339 45.97 -5.97 -15.80
C GLN A 339 45.42 -4.76 -15.02
N GLU A 340 45.41 -3.57 -15.61
CA GLU A 340 44.85 -2.36 -14.97
C GLU A 340 43.33 -2.42 -14.81
N VAL A 341 42.59 -3.05 -15.73
CA VAL A 341 41.13 -3.31 -15.57
C VAL A 341 40.87 -4.29 -14.42
N ASN A 342 41.65 -5.37 -14.31
CA ASN A 342 41.54 -6.32 -13.19
C ASN A 342 41.89 -5.67 -11.84
N LYS A 343 42.85 -4.74 -11.82
CA LYS A 343 43.22 -3.94 -10.64
C LYS A 343 42.11 -2.96 -10.25
N ALA A 344 41.56 -2.21 -11.21
CA ALA A 344 40.41 -1.33 -10.98
C ALA A 344 39.21 -2.10 -10.42
N LEU A 345 38.88 -3.26 -11.02
CA LEU A 345 37.88 -4.18 -10.47
C LEU A 345 38.23 -4.62 -9.03
N ALA A 346 39.47 -5.05 -8.77
CA ALA A 346 39.88 -5.55 -7.46
C ALA A 346 39.80 -4.47 -6.36
N ASP A 347 40.13 -3.22 -6.67
CA ASP A 347 39.98 -2.10 -5.74
C ASP A 347 38.51 -1.69 -5.58
N LYS A 348 37.72 -1.69 -6.65
CA LYS A 348 36.28 -1.40 -6.59
C LYS A 348 35.50 -2.45 -5.80
N LEU A 349 35.89 -3.73 -5.90
CA LEU A 349 35.35 -4.79 -5.07
C LEU A 349 35.66 -4.57 -3.58
N LYS A 350 36.80 -3.94 -3.20
CA LYS A 350 37.07 -3.58 -1.80
C LYS A 350 36.13 -2.46 -1.33
N GLU A 351 35.96 -1.42 -2.14
CA GLU A 351 35.02 -0.31 -1.84
C GLU A 351 33.60 -0.85 -1.62
N ILE A 352 33.09 -1.67 -2.55
CA ILE A 352 31.73 -2.23 -2.46
C ILE A 352 31.58 -3.10 -1.20
N ASN A 353 32.56 -3.95 -0.87
CA ASN A 353 32.49 -4.76 0.35
C ASN A 353 32.51 -3.91 1.64
N ALA A 354 33.24 -2.78 1.64
CA ALA A 354 33.35 -1.85 2.76
C ALA A 354 32.15 -0.89 2.92
N SER A 355 31.27 -0.79 1.93
CA SER A 355 30.04 0.03 1.99
C SER A 355 29.08 -0.40 3.11
N ASN A 356 28.30 0.56 3.63
CA ASN A 356 27.15 0.29 4.50
C ASN A 356 25.88 0.02 3.66
N ALA A 357 25.99 -0.85 2.66
CA ALA A 357 24.88 -1.39 1.89
C ALA A 357 24.43 -2.75 2.47
N THR A 358 23.29 -3.29 2.00
CA THR A 358 22.92 -4.67 2.37
C THR A 358 23.78 -5.67 1.59
N GLU A 359 23.92 -6.89 2.10
CA GLU A 359 24.69 -7.93 1.40
C GLU A 359 24.10 -8.29 0.02
N GLN A 360 22.80 -8.03 -0.21
CA GLN A 360 22.18 -8.13 -1.53
C GLN A 360 22.62 -6.97 -2.45
N ASP A 361 22.46 -5.71 -1.99
CA ASP A 361 22.89 -4.52 -2.76
C ASP A 361 24.40 -4.57 -3.10
N LYS A 362 25.23 -5.10 -2.19
CA LYS A 362 26.65 -5.39 -2.44
C LYS A 362 26.83 -6.48 -3.49
N THR A 363 26.12 -7.59 -3.39
CA THR A 363 26.20 -8.71 -4.34
C THR A 363 25.85 -8.25 -5.76
N ASP A 364 24.80 -7.44 -5.90
CA ASP A 364 24.36 -6.93 -7.20
C ASP A 364 25.36 -5.94 -7.79
N ALA A 365 25.95 -5.05 -6.98
CA ALA A 365 27.04 -4.17 -7.40
C ALA A 365 28.33 -4.95 -7.77
N ILE A 366 28.69 -5.98 -6.99
CA ILE A 366 29.82 -6.89 -7.27
C ILE A 366 29.64 -7.62 -8.60
N ASN A 367 28.43 -8.13 -8.88
CA ASN A 367 28.12 -8.83 -10.12
C ASN A 367 28.19 -7.87 -11.31
N LYS A 368 27.55 -6.70 -11.21
CA LYS A 368 27.61 -5.66 -12.24
C LYS A 368 29.05 -5.21 -12.56
N ALA A 369 29.90 -5.05 -11.54
CA ALA A 369 31.31 -4.69 -11.72
C ALA A 369 32.10 -5.80 -12.45
N LYS A 370 31.86 -7.07 -12.12
CA LYS A 370 32.50 -8.22 -12.80
C LYS A 370 32.03 -8.37 -14.25
N GLU A 371 30.73 -8.22 -14.50
CA GLU A 371 30.16 -8.28 -15.86
C GLU A 371 30.74 -7.17 -16.74
N LEU A 372 30.79 -5.94 -16.23
CA LEU A 372 31.38 -4.81 -16.94
C LEU A 372 32.89 -5.01 -17.19
N ALA A 373 33.65 -5.47 -16.20
CA ALA A 373 35.08 -5.76 -16.36
C ALA A 373 35.33 -6.85 -17.42
N ASN A 374 34.53 -7.92 -17.42
CA ASN A 374 34.60 -8.97 -18.45
C ASN A 374 34.29 -8.41 -19.85
N GLN A 375 33.32 -7.49 -19.98
CA GLN A 375 33.03 -6.82 -21.25
C GLN A 375 34.23 -5.97 -21.71
N ILE A 376 34.79 -5.14 -20.83
CA ILE A 376 35.96 -4.28 -21.13
C ILE A 376 37.16 -5.13 -21.56
N ILE A 377 37.40 -6.27 -20.90
CA ILE A 377 38.48 -7.22 -21.27
C ILE A 377 38.24 -7.81 -22.68
N ASN A 378 37.00 -8.14 -23.04
CA ASN A 378 36.67 -8.58 -24.40
C ASN A 378 36.87 -7.47 -25.44
N ASP A 379 36.48 -6.23 -25.12
CA ASP A 379 36.65 -5.08 -26.01
C ASP A 379 38.15 -4.70 -26.19
N ILE A 380 38.99 -4.90 -25.17
CA ILE A 380 40.45 -4.82 -25.27
C ILE A 380 41.00 -5.92 -26.19
N ASN A 381 40.61 -7.18 -25.97
CA ASN A 381 41.07 -8.30 -26.81
C ASN A 381 40.70 -8.11 -28.29
N ASN A 382 39.50 -7.59 -28.58
CA ASN A 382 39.01 -7.29 -29.91
C ASN A 382 39.60 -6.01 -30.55
N SER A 383 40.36 -5.20 -29.79
CA SER A 383 40.96 -3.97 -30.31
C SER A 383 42.08 -4.28 -31.33
N THR A 384 42.12 -3.51 -32.43
CA THR A 384 43.09 -3.68 -33.53
C THR A 384 44.22 -2.65 -33.49
N SER A 385 44.23 -1.73 -32.52
CA SER A 385 45.35 -0.82 -32.30
C SER A 385 45.52 -0.37 -30.85
N ASN A 386 46.74 0.03 -30.51
CA ASN A 386 47.11 0.59 -29.19
C ASN A 386 46.22 1.76 -28.78
N ASP A 387 45.78 2.53 -29.78
CA ASP A 387 44.90 3.70 -29.63
C ASP A 387 43.44 3.33 -29.31
N GLN A 388 43.00 2.11 -29.65
CA GLN A 388 41.70 1.57 -29.25
C GLN A 388 41.80 0.97 -27.84
N VAL A 389 42.84 0.17 -27.57
CA VAL A 389 43.11 -0.43 -26.25
C VAL A 389 43.11 0.63 -25.15
N ASN A 390 43.88 1.72 -25.34
CA ASN A 390 43.92 2.85 -24.39
C ASN A 390 42.54 3.49 -24.15
N LYS A 391 41.73 3.68 -25.20
CA LYS A 391 40.39 4.30 -25.08
C LYS A 391 39.40 3.39 -24.36
N VAL A 392 39.43 2.09 -24.64
CA VAL A 392 38.61 1.07 -23.97
C VAL A 392 38.99 0.96 -22.50
N GLN A 393 40.30 0.88 -22.18
CA GLN A 393 40.80 0.84 -20.80
C GLN A 393 40.37 2.07 -20.00
N GLN A 394 40.62 3.29 -20.49
CA GLN A 394 40.31 4.53 -19.76
C GLN A 394 38.80 4.72 -19.54
N SER A 395 38.00 4.44 -20.57
CA SER A 395 36.53 4.53 -20.48
C SER A 395 35.96 3.44 -19.57
N GLY A 396 36.51 2.23 -19.65
CA GLY A 396 36.12 1.08 -18.87
C GLY A 396 36.42 1.23 -17.37
N ASN A 397 37.64 1.65 -17.02
CA ASN A 397 38.02 1.91 -15.63
C ASN A 397 37.12 2.98 -15.00
N LYS A 398 36.84 4.08 -15.71
CA LYS A 398 35.90 5.11 -15.26
C LYS A 398 34.47 4.55 -15.04
N ALA A 399 34.01 3.65 -15.91
CA ALA A 399 32.70 3.02 -15.77
C ALA A 399 32.64 1.99 -14.63
N ILE A 400 33.77 1.36 -14.26
CA ILE A 400 33.91 0.56 -13.03
C ILE A 400 33.87 1.47 -11.79
N ASP A 401 34.59 2.60 -11.83
CA ASP A 401 34.64 3.59 -10.73
C ASP A 401 33.27 4.20 -10.40
N GLU A 402 32.33 4.24 -11.35
CA GLU A 402 30.96 4.73 -11.15
C GLU A 402 29.98 3.70 -10.53
N ILE A 403 30.40 2.45 -10.30
CA ILE A 403 29.54 1.41 -9.70
C ILE A 403 29.62 1.45 -8.16
N HIS A 404 28.59 1.99 -7.52
CA HIS A 404 28.47 1.95 -6.05
C HIS A 404 27.33 1.02 -5.60
N ALA A 405 27.47 0.41 -4.43
CA ALA A 405 26.38 -0.33 -3.79
C ALA A 405 25.34 0.63 -3.21
N ASN A 406 24.08 0.21 -3.23
CA ASN A 406 22.96 1.02 -2.77
C ASN A 406 22.86 0.96 -1.23
N GLU A 407 23.26 2.03 -0.55
CA GLU A 407 23.25 2.10 0.91
C GLU A 407 21.88 2.47 1.51
N ILE A 408 20.89 2.84 0.70
CA ILE A 408 19.57 3.30 1.20
C ILE A 408 18.82 2.20 1.98
N PRO A 409 18.70 0.93 1.53
CA PRO A 409 17.94 -0.08 2.25
C PRO A 409 18.55 -0.42 3.61
N LYS A 410 19.89 -0.41 3.70
CA LYS A 410 20.62 -0.60 4.96
C LYS A 410 20.45 0.60 5.90
N ALA A 411 20.55 1.83 5.38
CA ALA A 411 20.26 3.04 6.16
C ALA A 411 18.83 3.07 6.72
N LYS A 412 17.83 2.55 5.98
CA LYS A 412 16.45 2.38 6.48
C LYS A 412 16.37 1.39 7.66
N ILE A 413 17.05 0.25 7.56
CA ILE A 413 17.12 -0.75 8.63
C ILE A 413 17.79 -0.16 9.88
N ASP A 414 18.95 0.48 9.71
CA ASP A 414 19.69 1.12 10.80
C ASP A 414 18.85 2.21 11.48
N ALA A 415 18.16 3.05 10.71
CA ALA A 415 17.27 4.08 11.24
C ALA A 415 16.08 3.50 12.01
N LYS A 416 15.46 2.41 11.52
CA LYS A 416 14.36 1.72 12.25
C LYS A 416 14.82 1.13 13.57
N ASN A 417 16.04 0.59 13.63
CA ASN A 417 16.62 0.07 14.86
C ASN A 417 16.90 1.19 15.88
N ASP A 418 17.47 2.33 15.45
CA ASP A 418 17.65 3.53 16.29
C ASP A 418 16.30 4.03 16.84
N ILE A 419 15.30 4.15 15.97
CA ILE A 419 13.92 4.57 16.30
C ILE A 419 13.31 3.64 17.36
N GLU A 420 13.43 2.33 17.16
CA GLU A 420 12.90 1.31 18.07
C GLU A 420 13.59 1.36 19.43
N GLN A 421 14.92 1.40 19.49
CA GLN A 421 15.65 1.48 20.76
C GLN A 421 15.27 2.74 21.53
N LYS A 422 15.26 3.91 20.87
CA LYS A 422 15.04 5.21 21.50
C LYS A 422 13.61 5.37 22.05
N ILE A 423 12.63 4.79 21.39
CA ILE A 423 11.25 4.73 21.87
C ILE A 423 11.11 3.71 23.01
N ASN A 424 11.72 2.53 22.90
CA ASN A 424 11.68 1.50 23.96
C ASN A 424 12.33 2.01 25.27
N ASP A 425 13.39 2.81 25.20
CA ASP A 425 14.02 3.47 26.35
C ASP A 425 13.06 4.44 27.08
N LEU A 426 12.26 5.22 26.34
CA LEU A 426 11.28 6.14 26.94
C LEU A 426 10.05 5.39 27.47
N ILE A 427 9.56 4.37 26.75
CA ILE A 427 8.50 3.46 27.23
C ILE A 427 8.92 2.80 28.55
N THR A 428 10.18 2.39 28.68
CA THR A 428 10.72 1.80 29.92
C THR A 428 10.72 2.81 31.08
N LYS A 429 11.10 4.07 30.82
CA LYS A 429 11.05 5.16 31.81
C LYS A 429 9.62 5.48 32.26
N ILE A 430 8.66 5.49 31.33
CA ILE A 430 7.24 5.74 31.62
C ILE A 430 6.61 4.59 32.43
N THR A 431 6.85 3.34 32.01
CA THR A 431 6.30 2.14 32.66
C THR A 431 6.71 2.06 34.13
N ASN A 432 8.01 2.28 34.40
CA ASN A 432 8.60 2.20 35.74
C ASN A 432 8.38 3.45 36.61
N ASN A 433 7.67 4.48 36.12
CA ASN A 433 7.43 5.70 36.87
C ASN A 433 6.34 5.48 37.95
N PRO A 434 6.59 5.78 39.24
CA PRO A 434 5.60 5.60 40.30
C PRO A 434 4.58 6.77 40.40
N ASP A 435 4.85 7.93 39.81
CA ASP A 435 4.02 9.14 39.88
C ASP A 435 3.04 9.29 38.70
N LEU A 436 3.10 8.39 37.72
CA LEU A 436 2.12 8.26 36.64
C LEU A 436 1.12 7.15 36.97
N THR A 437 -0.16 7.43 36.76
CA THR A 437 -1.23 6.43 36.77
C THR A 437 -1.10 5.46 35.58
N ASP A 438 -1.65 4.26 35.69
CA ASP A 438 -1.58 3.27 34.61
C ASP A 438 -2.34 3.73 33.34
N THR A 439 -3.36 4.58 33.49
CA THR A 439 -4.05 5.26 32.38
C THR A 439 -3.14 6.24 31.65
N GLU A 440 -2.43 7.12 32.37
CA GLU A 440 -1.45 8.04 31.76
C GLU A 440 -0.33 7.26 31.06
N LYS A 441 0.22 6.23 31.71
CA LYS A 441 1.24 5.35 31.12
C LYS A 441 0.76 4.75 29.81
N GLN A 442 -0.45 4.18 29.77
CA GLN A 442 -1.00 3.63 28.53
C GLN A 442 -1.24 4.70 27.46
N GLN A 443 -1.76 5.88 27.80
CA GLN A 443 -1.94 6.96 26.81
C GLN A 443 -0.60 7.36 26.17
N LEU A 444 0.44 7.56 26.98
CA LEU A 444 1.78 7.95 26.52
C LEU A 444 2.47 6.83 25.72
N ILE A 445 2.34 5.57 26.16
CA ILE A 445 2.88 4.40 25.44
C ILE A 445 2.17 4.23 24.09
N ASN A 446 0.86 4.47 24.01
CA ASN A 446 0.13 4.41 22.74
C ASN A 446 0.52 5.56 21.79
N GLN A 447 0.72 6.78 22.29
CA GLN A 447 1.27 7.89 21.49
C GLN A 447 2.67 7.56 20.94
N LEU A 448 3.55 7.00 21.78
CA LEU A 448 4.90 6.59 21.36
C LEU A 448 4.88 5.44 20.35
N ASN A 449 3.96 4.47 20.48
CA ASN A 449 3.78 3.42 19.48
C ASN A 449 3.21 3.94 18.15
N GLN A 450 2.32 4.94 18.18
CA GLN A 450 1.84 5.62 16.97
C GLN A 450 2.97 6.40 16.28
N LEU A 451 3.81 7.11 17.05
CA LEU A 451 5.02 7.77 16.54
C LEU A 451 6.01 6.76 15.92
N LYS A 452 6.27 5.64 16.60
CA LYS A 452 7.08 4.53 16.08
C LYS A 452 6.56 4.02 14.73
N GLN A 453 5.25 3.79 14.63
CA GLN A 453 4.61 3.30 13.40
C GLN A 453 4.67 4.33 12.28
N GLN A 454 4.39 5.61 12.58
CA GLN A 454 4.46 6.69 11.59
C GLN A 454 5.89 6.89 11.07
N SER A 455 6.87 7.03 11.96
CA SER A 455 8.28 7.16 11.56
C SER A 455 8.78 5.94 10.79
N ASN A 456 8.37 4.72 11.15
CA ASN A 456 8.71 3.52 10.39
C ASN A 456 8.14 3.54 8.96
N ASN A 457 6.89 4.00 8.78
CA ASN A 457 6.27 4.18 7.47
C ASN A 457 6.98 5.28 6.66
N ASP A 458 7.35 6.39 7.30
CA ASP A 458 8.08 7.47 6.64
C ASP A 458 9.49 7.02 6.21
N ILE A 459 10.18 6.22 7.02
CA ILE A 459 11.46 5.59 6.66
C ILE A 459 11.29 4.63 5.47
N ASP A 460 10.21 3.85 5.40
CA ASP A 460 9.95 2.99 4.22
C ASP A 460 9.73 3.80 2.95
N ASN A 461 9.07 4.96 3.04
CA ASN A 461 8.84 5.87 1.92
C ASN A 461 10.05 6.75 1.55
N ALA A 462 11.04 6.90 2.43
CA ALA A 462 12.24 7.72 2.19
C ALA A 462 13.01 7.28 0.93
N THR A 463 13.55 8.23 0.17
CA THR A 463 14.27 7.95 -1.09
C THR A 463 15.76 8.26 -1.02
N THR A 464 16.15 9.12 -0.08
CA THR A 464 17.52 9.60 0.14
C THR A 464 17.95 9.37 1.60
N LYS A 465 19.23 9.59 1.92
CA LYS A 465 19.70 9.56 3.33
C LYS A 465 19.21 10.81 4.07
N GLU A 466 19.12 11.91 3.37
CA GLU A 466 18.64 13.21 3.84
C GLU A 466 17.16 13.15 4.26
N ASP A 467 16.35 12.35 3.58
CA ASP A 467 14.98 12.01 4.03
C ASP A 467 15.01 11.27 5.37
N ILE A 468 15.84 10.22 5.47
CA ILE A 468 15.99 9.37 6.67
C ILE A 468 16.41 10.20 7.88
N ASP A 469 17.45 11.02 7.75
CA ASP A 469 17.96 11.85 8.85
C ASP A 469 16.93 12.91 9.29
N ARG A 470 16.18 13.50 8.36
CA ARG A 470 15.05 14.40 8.68
C ARG A 470 13.93 13.69 9.44
N ILE A 471 13.65 12.42 9.13
CA ILE A 471 12.64 11.63 9.85
C ILE A 471 13.13 11.28 11.25
N LYS A 472 14.40 10.86 11.40
CA LYS A 472 15.03 10.63 12.71
C LYS A 472 14.97 11.88 13.58
N GLN A 473 15.28 13.06 13.04
CA GLN A 473 15.25 14.31 13.79
C GLN A 473 13.83 14.77 14.15
N LYS A 474 12.83 14.60 13.27
CA LYS A 474 11.42 14.84 13.64
C LYS A 474 10.95 13.95 14.78
N LEU A 475 11.38 12.69 14.81
CA LEU A 475 11.09 11.80 15.93
C LEU A 475 11.82 12.24 17.20
N GLU A 476 13.09 12.62 17.10
CA GLU A 476 13.90 13.17 18.20
C GLU A 476 13.13 14.29 18.94
N ASP A 477 12.63 15.27 18.19
CA ASP A 477 11.87 16.40 18.72
C ASP A 477 10.55 15.95 19.38
N ALA A 478 9.81 15.03 18.76
CA ALA A 478 8.54 14.51 19.29
C ALA A 478 8.73 13.67 20.57
N VAL A 479 9.74 12.80 20.61
CA VAL A 479 10.11 11.96 21.76
C VAL A 479 10.62 12.83 22.91
N ASN A 480 11.41 13.87 22.62
CA ASN A 480 11.84 14.85 23.61
C ASN A 480 10.65 15.65 24.19
N ASN A 481 9.69 16.06 23.36
CA ASN A 481 8.48 16.73 23.84
C ASN A 481 7.63 15.86 24.77
N ILE A 482 7.43 14.57 24.43
CA ILE A 482 6.75 13.61 25.31
C ILE A 482 7.55 13.40 26.61
N SER A 483 8.87 13.27 26.54
CA SER A 483 9.73 13.14 27.72
C SER A 483 9.69 14.38 28.62
N ASN A 484 9.57 15.58 28.05
CA ASN A 484 9.44 16.85 28.79
C ASN A 484 8.07 16.97 29.45
N TYR A 485 6.98 16.61 28.76
CA TYR A 485 5.63 16.55 29.34
C TYR A 485 5.58 15.57 30.52
N VAL A 486 6.13 14.36 30.37
CA VAL A 486 6.24 13.37 31.45
C VAL A 486 7.01 13.93 32.65
N LYS A 487 8.14 14.60 32.41
CA LYS A 487 8.95 15.18 33.49
C LYS A 487 8.17 16.29 34.22
N ALA A 488 7.62 17.26 33.49
CA ALA A 488 6.90 18.39 34.07
C ALA A 488 5.71 17.93 34.92
N LYS A 489 4.97 16.91 34.46
CA LYS A 489 3.82 16.35 35.19
C LYS A 489 4.25 15.70 36.51
N VAL A 490 5.37 14.97 36.52
CA VAL A 490 5.94 14.33 37.71
C VAL A 490 6.50 15.38 38.69
N ASP A 491 7.22 16.38 38.19
CA ASP A 491 7.74 17.48 39.01
C ASP A 491 6.57 18.23 39.69
N ALA A 492 5.53 18.59 38.92
CA ALA A 492 4.35 19.28 39.42
C ALA A 492 3.59 18.47 40.49
N LYS A 493 3.33 17.17 40.25
CA LYS A 493 2.69 16.30 41.26
C LYS A 493 3.51 16.26 42.56
N ASN A 494 4.84 16.25 42.48
CA ASN A 494 5.69 16.23 43.67
C ASN A 494 5.75 17.58 44.41
N GLU A 495 5.83 18.71 43.69
CA GLU A 495 5.75 20.04 44.31
C GLU A 495 4.41 20.30 45.02
N ILE A 496 3.30 19.74 44.54
CA ILE A 496 2.00 19.81 45.24
C ILE A 496 1.95 18.94 46.50
N LYS A 497 2.56 17.75 46.50
CA LYS A 497 2.71 16.94 47.72
C LYS A 497 3.52 17.70 48.78
N ASP A 498 4.62 18.33 48.38
CA ASP A 498 5.50 19.09 49.27
C ASP A 498 4.82 20.36 49.82
N ALA A 499 4.10 21.11 48.98
CA ALA A 499 3.33 22.28 49.42
C ALA A 499 2.24 21.90 50.44
N ALA A 500 1.50 20.82 50.19
CA ALA A 500 0.50 20.31 51.12
C ALA A 500 1.13 19.83 52.45
N ALA A 501 2.27 19.15 52.39
CA ALA A 501 3.00 18.71 53.59
C ALA A 501 3.53 19.90 54.41
N ALA A 502 4.00 20.96 53.75
CA ALA A 502 4.41 22.20 54.40
C ALA A 502 3.22 22.89 55.10
N LYS A 503 2.05 22.97 54.44
CA LYS A 503 0.85 23.59 55.02
C LYS A 503 0.26 22.78 56.18
N ILE A 504 0.27 21.44 56.10
CA ILE A 504 -0.07 20.56 57.22
C ILE A 504 0.86 20.80 58.42
N LYS A 505 2.15 21.01 58.18
CA LYS A 505 3.14 21.33 59.22
C LYS A 505 2.93 22.72 59.83
N GLU A 506 2.47 23.70 59.06
CA GLU A 506 2.04 25.01 59.57
C GLU A 506 0.87 24.85 60.57
N ILE A 507 -0.18 24.12 60.16
CA ILE A 507 -1.36 23.79 60.99
C ILE A 507 -0.97 23.06 62.29
N ASP A 508 -0.05 22.09 62.22
CA ASP A 508 0.43 21.36 63.40
C ASP A 508 1.05 22.28 64.46
N ASN A 509 1.85 23.25 64.02
CA ASN A 509 2.62 24.13 64.92
C ASN A 509 1.86 25.39 65.36
N ASN A 510 0.74 25.75 64.72
CA ASN A 510 -0.09 26.89 65.08
C ASN A 510 -0.67 26.73 66.52
N PRO A 511 -0.44 27.66 67.47
CA PRO A 511 -0.92 27.53 68.84
C PRO A 511 -2.39 27.92 69.03
N ASP A 512 -2.99 28.66 68.09
CA ASP A 512 -4.32 29.27 68.24
C ASP A 512 -5.48 28.33 67.85
N LEU A 513 -5.16 27.14 67.31
CA LEU A 513 -6.11 26.11 66.90
C LEU A 513 -6.23 25.00 67.95
N THR A 514 -7.46 24.58 68.27
CA THR A 514 -7.71 23.36 69.06
C THR A 514 -7.30 22.09 68.27
N PRO A 515 -7.10 20.93 68.94
CA PRO A 515 -6.80 19.67 68.26
C PRO A 515 -7.82 19.30 67.17
N GLU A 516 -9.09 19.62 67.39
CA GLU A 516 -10.21 19.36 66.47
C GLU A 516 -10.15 20.28 65.25
N GLN A 517 -9.86 21.58 65.45
CA GLN A 517 -9.61 22.52 64.36
C GLN A 517 -8.39 22.11 63.52
N LYS A 518 -7.31 21.67 64.17
CA LYS A 518 -6.12 21.14 63.47
C LYS A 518 -6.44 19.90 62.65
N ALA A 519 -7.25 18.97 63.18
CA ALA A 519 -7.67 17.78 62.45
C ALA A 519 -8.43 18.15 61.17
N ALA A 520 -9.46 19.00 61.28
CA ALA A 520 -10.26 19.40 60.13
C ALA A 520 -9.48 20.25 59.10
N ALA A 521 -8.61 21.16 59.56
CA ALA A 521 -7.75 21.93 58.66
C ALA A 521 -6.78 21.03 57.86
N LYS A 522 -6.25 19.96 58.46
CA LYS A 522 -5.44 18.96 57.73
C LYS A 522 -6.26 18.14 56.74
N VAL A 523 -7.52 17.83 57.05
CA VAL A 523 -8.43 17.13 56.12
C VAL A 523 -8.69 18.00 54.89
N GLU A 524 -8.98 19.30 55.06
CA GLU A 524 -9.19 20.21 53.93
C GLU A 524 -7.92 20.41 53.08
N VAL A 525 -6.73 20.54 53.70
CA VAL A 525 -5.47 20.59 52.94
C VAL A 525 -5.18 19.29 52.18
N ASN A 526 -5.53 18.11 52.73
CA ASN A 526 -5.44 16.85 51.99
C ASN A 526 -6.43 16.78 50.83
N ARG A 527 -7.67 17.26 51.01
CA ARG A 527 -8.67 17.37 49.94
C ARG A 527 -8.21 18.31 48.82
N LEU A 528 -7.60 19.45 49.17
CA LEU A 528 -7.02 20.39 48.20
C LEU A 528 -5.85 19.77 47.42
N LYS A 529 -4.96 19.05 48.10
CA LYS A 529 -3.88 18.27 47.49
C LYS A 529 -4.41 17.19 46.53
N GLU A 530 -5.43 16.43 46.92
CA GLU A 530 -6.03 15.39 46.06
C GLU A 530 -6.76 15.98 44.83
N GLN A 531 -7.45 17.11 44.99
CA GLN A 531 -8.03 17.84 43.86
C GLN A 531 -6.93 18.35 42.91
N ALA A 532 -5.89 18.98 43.44
CA ALA A 532 -4.76 19.50 42.67
C ALA A 532 -4.00 18.41 41.89
N LEU A 533 -3.78 17.24 42.49
CA LEU A 533 -3.18 16.09 41.80
C LEU A 533 -4.07 15.63 40.63
N LYS A 534 -5.40 15.60 40.83
CA LYS A 534 -6.37 15.24 39.78
C LYS A 534 -6.43 16.28 38.66
N ASP A 535 -6.27 17.56 38.98
CA ASP A 535 -6.23 18.64 37.97
C ASP A 535 -4.94 18.60 37.16
N ILE A 536 -3.81 18.25 37.79
CA ILE A 536 -2.56 17.92 37.07
C ILE A 536 -2.73 16.64 36.23
N ASP A 537 -3.38 15.58 36.74
CA ASP A 537 -3.69 14.36 35.96
C ASP A 537 -4.49 14.68 34.68
N ASN A 538 -5.47 15.58 34.79
CA ASN A 538 -6.32 16.04 33.68
C ASN A 538 -5.59 16.95 32.67
N ALA A 539 -4.45 17.56 33.03
CA ALA A 539 -3.76 18.51 32.17
C ALA A 539 -3.16 17.87 30.91
N THR A 540 -3.59 18.33 29.74
CA THR A 540 -3.26 17.73 28.43
C THR A 540 -1.97 18.23 27.78
N ASP A 541 -1.40 19.34 28.25
CA ASP A 541 -0.14 19.91 27.77
C ASP A 541 0.68 20.54 28.91
N LEU A 542 1.86 21.09 28.58
CA LEU A 542 2.76 21.72 29.54
C LEU A 542 2.16 22.96 30.22
N ASN A 543 1.41 23.79 29.49
CA ASN A 543 0.82 25.00 30.04
C ASN A 543 -0.28 24.67 31.05
N GLY A 544 -1.11 23.67 30.74
CA GLY A 544 -2.13 23.18 31.67
C GLY A 544 -1.54 22.55 32.94
N ILE A 545 -0.36 21.93 32.84
CA ILE A 545 0.36 21.41 34.03
C ILE A 545 0.83 22.57 34.91
N ASP A 546 1.48 23.60 34.32
CA ASP A 546 1.94 24.77 35.08
C ASP A 546 0.78 25.61 35.64
N GLU A 547 -0.34 25.73 34.92
CA GLU A 547 -1.56 26.40 35.40
C GLU A 547 -2.22 25.64 36.56
N ALA A 548 -2.43 24.32 36.42
CA ALA A 548 -2.98 23.49 37.50
C ALA A 548 -2.08 23.53 38.75
N LYS A 549 -0.76 23.45 38.54
CA LYS A 549 0.26 23.60 39.59
C LYS A 549 0.19 24.96 40.28
N SER A 550 0.17 26.07 39.53
CA SER A 550 0.13 27.42 40.11
C SER A 550 -1.15 27.64 40.91
N ASN A 551 -2.31 27.33 40.31
CA ASN A 551 -3.62 27.46 40.97
C ASN A 551 -3.70 26.62 42.27
N ALA A 552 -3.11 25.43 42.27
CA ALA A 552 -3.02 24.58 43.45
C ALA A 552 -2.06 25.11 44.51
N GLN A 553 -0.87 25.60 44.12
CA GLN A 553 0.07 26.23 45.05
C GLN A 553 -0.55 27.48 45.70
N ASP A 554 -1.20 28.34 44.92
CA ASP A 554 -1.94 29.50 45.44
C ASP A 554 -3.05 29.08 46.40
N THR A 555 -3.90 28.11 46.03
CA THR A 555 -5.02 27.68 46.88
C THR A 555 -4.56 27.04 48.20
N ILE A 556 -3.47 26.25 48.17
CA ILE A 556 -2.91 25.63 49.39
C ILE A 556 -2.22 26.69 50.27
N ASN A 557 -1.49 27.63 49.68
CA ASN A 557 -0.79 28.68 50.42
C ASN A 557 -1.76 29.67 51.09
N GLN A 558 -2.81 30.10 50.36
CA GLN A 558 -3.82 31.08 50.79
C GLN A 558 -4.84 30.51 51.80
N PHE A 559 -4.85 29.21 52.07
CA PHE A 559 -5.68 28.61 53.10
C PHE A 559 -5.29 29.15 54.50
N ASP A 560 -6.17 29.91 55.14
CA ASP A 560 -6.01 30.37 56.53
C ASP A 560 -6.72 29.41 57.51
N PRO A 561 -5.97 28.62 58.32
CA PRO A 561 -6.56 27.72 59.29
C PRO A 561 -7.39 28.42 60.38
N ASN A 562 -7.07 29.68 60.71
CA ASN A 562 -7.68 30.40 61.82
C ASN A 562 -9.11 30.88 61.52
N GLN A 563 -9.54 30.87 60.25
CA GLN A 563 -10.89 31.23 59.82
C GLN A 563 -11.79 30.01 59.54
N PHE A 564 -11.27 28.78 59.73
CA PHE A 564 -11.99 27.56 59.37
C PHE A 564 -13.03 27.17 60.44
N THR A 565 -14.32 27.43 60.15
CA THR A 565 -15.43 27.18 61.09
C THR A 565 -16.11 25.83 60.87
N ILE A 566 -16.87 25.38 61.87
CA ILE A 566 -17.73 24.18 61.77
C ILE A 566 -18.72 24.31 60.61
N ASP A 567 -19.29 25.50 60.38
CA ASP A 567 -20.24 25.73 59.30
C ASP A 567 -19.58 25.62 57.91
N GLN A 568 -18.35 26.14 57.75
CA GLN A 568 -17.57 25.93 56.52
C GLN A 568 -17.25 24.45 56.30
N ALA A 569 -16.95 23.69 57.35
CA ALA A 569 -16.76 22.25 57.27
C ALA A 569 -18.06 21.51 56.84
N LYS A 570 -19.23 21.94 57.34
CA LYS A 570 -20.53 21.42 56.89
C LYS A 570 -20.78 21.72 55.42
N ASP A 571 -20.57 22.95 54.96
CA ASP A 571 -20.83 23.32 53.56
C ASP A 571 -19.89 22.59 52.59
N LYS A 572 -18.61 22.40 52.95
CA LYS A 572 -17.67 21.56 52.18
C LYS A 572 -18.09 20.08 52.17
N ALA A 573 -18.57 19.55 53.29
CA ALA A 573 -19.04 18.16 53.35
C ALA A 573 -20.34 17.93 52.56
N LYS A 574 -21.28 18.89 52.60
CA LYS A 574 -22.49 18.90 51.77
C LYS A 574 -22.13 18.88 50.29
N GLN A 575 -21.21 19.74 49.83
CA GLN A 575 -20.75 19.74 48.44
C GLN A 575 -20.13 18.39 48.04
N ALA A 576 -19.31 17.77 48.90
CA ALA A 576 -18.70 16.47 48.63
C ALA A 576 -19.72 15.30 48.53
N ILE A 577 -20.89 15.44 49.18
CA ILE A 577 -22.03 14.51 49.05
C ILE A 577 -22.82 14.81 47.76
N GLU A 578 -23.05 16.08 47.46
CA GLU A 578 -23.69 16.55 46.23
C GLU A 578 -22.92 16.10 44.98
N ASP A 579 -21.60 16.23 44.98
CA ASP A 579 -20.72 15.78 43.88
C ASP A 579 -20.69 14.26 43.75
N ALA A 580 -20.65 13.52 44.86
CA ALA A 580 -20.69 12.06 44.85
C ALA A 580 -22.01 11.52 44.27
N ALA A 581 -23.14 12.08 44.72
CA ALA A 581 -24.45 11.74 44.17
C ALA A 581 -24.54 12.10 42.67
N ASN A 582 -24.11 13.29 42.27
CA ASN A 582 -24.14 13.73 40.86
C ASN A 582 -23.27 12.85 39.94
N ASN A 583 -22.16 12.29 40.43
CA ASN A 583 -21.37 11.33 39.66
C ASN A 583 -22.10 9.97 39.57
N LYS A 584 -22.62 9.44 40.69
CA LYS A 584 -23.39 8.19 40.70
C LYS A 584 -24.65 8.25 39.81
N LEU A 585 -25.31 9.41 39.73
CA LEU A 585 -26.43 9.66 38.82
C LEU A 585 -26.01 9.60 37.35
N LYS A 586 -24.83 10.14 36.99
CA LYS A 586 -24.25 10.01 35.63
C LYS A 586 -23.89 8.56 35.30
N ASP A 587 -23.36 7.80 36.26
CA ASP A 587 -23.06 6.38 36.07
C ASP A 587 -24.35 5.58 35.78
N ILE A 588 -25.44 5.88 36.48
CA ILE A 588 -26.78 5.30 36.22
C ILE A 588 -27.31 5.71 34.85
N ASP A 589 -27.12 6.97 34.42
CA ASP A 589 -27.50 7.41 33.07
C ASP A 589 -26.70 6.70 31.97
N ASN A 590 -25.39 6.53 32.16
CA ASN A 590 -24.48 5.95 31.17
C ASN A 590 -24.50 4.42 31.13
N ASN A 591 -24.88 3.73 32.22
CA ASN A 591 -24.94 2.28 32.30
C ASN A 591 -25.93 1.70 31.25
N PRO A 592 -25.50 0.85 30.29
CA PRO A 592 -26.37 0.33 29.23
C PRO A 592 -27.30 -0.80 29.68
N ASP A 593 -27.01 -1.47 30.80
CA ASP A 593 -27.71 -2.69 31.24
C ASP A 593 -29.02 -2.39 32.00
N LEU A 594 -29.22 -1.14 32.45
CA LEU A 594 -30.43 -0.70 33.15
C LEU A 594 -31.52 -0.26 32.17
N THR A 595 -32.73 -0.79 32.34
CA THR A 595 -33.92 -0.27 31.65
C THR A 595 -34.28 1.16 32.10
N PRO A 596 -35.01 1.97 31.30
CA PRO A 596 -35.43 3.31 31.71
C PRO A 596 -36.19 3.34 33.04
N GLU A 597 -36.97 2.29 33.30
CA GLU A 597 -37.72 2.12 34.54
C GLU A 597 -36.81 1.85 35.75
N GLN A 598 -35.76 1.02 35.59
CA GLN A 598 -34.73 0.81 36.62
C GLN A 598 -33.86 2.06 36.82
N LYS A 599 -33.51 2.78 35.74
CA LYS A 599 -32.75 4.04 35.85
C LYS A 599 -33.50 5.09 36.66
N ALA A 600 -34.82 5.21 36.51
CA ALA A 600 -35.62 6.10 37.35
C ALA A 600 -35.52 5.71 38.83
N ALA A 601 -35.90 4.47 39.18
CA ALA A 601 -35.88 3.98 40.56
C ALA A 601 -34.48 4.06 41.22
N ALA A 602 -33.41 3.79 40.46
CA ALA A 602 -32.04 3.89 40.95
C ALA A 602 -31.59 5.34 41.19
N LYS A 603 -32.02 6.31 40.36
CA LYS A 603 -31.74 7.73 40.59
C LYS A 603 -32.50 8.27 41.80
N ASP A 604 -33.76 7.88 41.95
CA ASP A 604 -34.62 8.33 43.04
C ASP A 604 -34.06 7.86 44.40
N GLU A 605 -33.58 6.61 44.51
CA GLU A 605 -32.89 6.11 45.71
C GLU A 605 -31.56 6.84 45.97
N VAL A 606 -30.75 7.14 44.94
CA VAL A 606 -29.52 7.94 45.12
C VAL A 606 -29.84 9.36 45.62
N ASN A 607 -30.91 10.00 45.12
CA ASN A 607 -31.37 11.29 45.62
C ASN A 607 -31.86 11.20 47.07
N ARG A 608 -32.63 10.17 47.42
CA ARG A 608 -33.10 9.93 48.79
C ARG A 608 -31.93 9.69 49.77
N LEU A 609 -30.91 8.96 49.35
CA LEU A 609 -29.67 8.77 50.12
C LEU A 609 -28.90 10.08 50.29
N LYS A 610 -28.81 10.91 49.25
CA LYS A 610 -28.22 12.26 49.31
C LYS A 610 -28.95 13.15 50.32
N GLU A 611 -30.27 13.21 50.29
CA GLU A 611 -31.04 14.05 51.22
C GLU A 611 -30.93 13.62 52.68
N GLN A 612 -30.87 12.31 52.96
CA GLN A 612 -30.58 11.83 54.31
C GLN A 612 -29.17 12.23 54.77
N ALA A 613 -28.17 12.06 53.90
CA ALA A 613 -26.80 12.43 54.20
C ALA A 613 -26.63 13.93 54.49
N LEU A 614 -27.30 14.81 53.73
CA LEU A 614 -27.30 16.26 53.98
C LEU A 614 -27.91 16.60 55.35
N LYS A 615 -29.00 15.93 55.76
CA LYS A 615 -29.58 16.06 57.11
C LYS A 615 -28.63 15.55 58.20
N ASP A 616 -27.92 14.45 57.98
CA ASP A 616 -26.96 13.91 58.94
C ASP A 616 -25.79 14.88 59.17
N ILE A 617 -25.29 15.55 58.11
CA ILE A 617 -24.29 16.63 58.20
C ILE A 617 -24.82 17.86 58.95
N ASP A 618 -26.06 18.30 58.67
CA ASP A 618 -26.64 19.44 59.38
C ASP A 618 -26.86 19.15 60.88
N ASN A 619 -27.22 17.92 61.24
CA ASN A 619 -27.39 17.48 62.62
C ASN A 619 -26.07 17.22 63.37
N ALA A 620 -24.94 17.09 62.68
CA ALA A 620 -23.63 16.89 63.30
C ALA A 620 -23.25 18.08 64.19
N LYS A 621 -22.71 17.79 65.39
CA LYS A 621 -22.44 18.79 66.45
C LYS A 621 -20.98 19.21 66.53
N ASP A 622 -20.10 18.43 65.91
CA ASP A 622 -18.65 18.60 65.89
C ASP A 622 -18.08 18.04 64.58
N LEU A 623 -16.77 18.20 64.40
CA LEU A 623 -16.07 17.89 63.16
C LEU A 623 -15.93 16.38 62.90
N ASN A 624 -15.91 15.55 63.94
CA ASN A 624 -15.93 14.09 63.78
C ASN A 624 -17.31 13.62 63.31
N GLY A 625 -18.39 14.15 63.89
CA GLY A 625 -19.74 13.86 63.43
C GLY A 625 -19.99 14.26 61.97
N ILE A 626 -19.35 15.34 61.51
CA ILE A 626 -19.38 15.76 60.10
C ILE A 626 -18.65 14.75 59.21
N ASP A 627 -17.43 14.34 59.57
CA ASP A 627 -16.63 13.44 58.72
C ASP A 627 -17.11 11.97 58.77
N GLU A 628 -17.66 11.52 59.90
CA GLU A 628 -18.36 10.23 60.02
C GLU A 628 -19.61 10.20 59.15
N ALA A 629 -20.47 11.23 59.23
CA ALA A 629 -21.67 11.32 58.39
C ALA A 629 -21.31 11.43 56.90
N LYS A 630 -20.28 12.21 56.55
CA LYS A 630 -19.77 12.35 55.17
C LYS A 630 -19.24 11.01 54.64
N SER A 631 -18.37 10.34 55.39
CA SER A 631 -17.74 9.08 54.97
C SER A 631 -18.79 7.99 54.80
N LYS A 632 -19.68 7.83 55.78
CA LYS A 632 -20.81 6.89 55.74
C LYS A 632 -21.75 7.17 54.56
N ALA A 633 -22.01 8.43 54.24
CA ALA A 633 -22.81 8.82 53.09
C ALA A 633 -22.13 8.49 51.76
N GLN A 634 -20.84 8.83 51.62
CA GLN A 634 -20.06 8.54 50.42
C GLN A 634 -19.90 7.03 50.21
N ASP A 635 -19.65 6.25 51.26
CA ASP A 635 -19.68 4.78 51.22
C ASP A 635 -21.05 4.26 50.74
N THR A 636 -22.15 4.74 51.33
CA THR A 636 -23.50 4.27 50.98
C THR A 636 -23.88 4.60 49.52
N ILE A 637 -23.54 5.79 49.03
CA ILE A 637 -23.78 6.21 47.64
C ILE A 637 -22.86 5.44 46.67
N ASN A 638 -21.60 5.22 47.03
CA ASN A 638 -20.64 4.50 46.18
C ASN A 638 -20.97 3.00 46.09
N GLN A 639 -21.30 2.36 47.21
CA GLN A 639 -21.61 0.93 47.31
C GLN A 639 -23.01 0.54 46.82
N PHE A 640 -23.90 1.53 46.56
CA PHE A 640 -25.19 1.28 45.91
C PHE A 640 -24.99 0.62 44.53
N ASP A 641 -25.59 -0.56 44.31
CA ASP A 641 -25.60 -1.24 43.00
C ASP A 641 -26.95 -1.00 42.31
N PRO A 642 -27.00 -0.16 41.25
CA PRO A 642 -28.23 0.10 40.49
C PRO A 642 -28.83 -1.15 39.83
N ASN A 643 -28.02 -2.19 39.57
CA ASN A 643 -28.46 -3.38 38.83
C ASN A 643 -29.28 -4.34 39.71
N GLN A 644 -29.16 -4.23 41.04
CA GLN A 644 -29.83 -5.11 42.01
C GLN A 644 -31.07 -4.47 42.67
N PHE A 645 -31.26 -3.16 42.53
CA PHE A 645 -32.33 -2.44 43.23
C PHE A 645 -33.69 -2.57 42.52
N THR A 646 -34.73 -2.96 43.25
CA THR A 646 -36.10 -3.11 42.73
C THR A 646 -37.14 -2.49 43.66
N ILE A 647 -38.32 -2.16 43.10
CA ILE A 647 -39.46 -1.61 43.85
C ILE A 647 -39.88 -2.55 45.00
N ASP A 648 -39.79 -3.86 44.80
CA ASP A 648 -40.15 -4.86 45.82
C ASP A 648 -39.23 -4.79 47.06
N GLN A 649 -37.92 -4.60 46.86
CA GLN A 649 -36.97 -4.41 47.97
C GLN A 649 -37.25 -3.11 48.76
N ALA A 650 -37.80 -2.09 48.11
CA ALA A 650 -38.24 -0.87 48.79
C ALA A 650 -39.52 -1.12 49.62
N LYS A 651 -40.48 -1.90 49.09
CA LYS A 651 -41.69 -2.31 49.83
C LYS A 651 -41.34 -3.12 51.08
N ASP A 652 -40.44 -4.09 50.98
CA ASP A 652 -40.08 -4.94 52.13
C ASP A 652 -39.42 -4.13 53.26
N LYS A 653 -38.49 -3.21 52.92
CA LYS A 653 -37.92 -2.26 53.90
C LYS A 653 -38.98 -1.35 54.53
N ALA A 654 -39.96 -0.89 53.75
CA ALA A 654 -41.04 -0.05 54.26
C ALA A 654 -42.00 -0.80 55.19
N LYS A 655 -42.39 -2.04 54.84
CA LYS A 655 -43.23 -2.91 55.69
C LYS A 655 -42.59 -3.18 57.05
N GLN A 656 -41.29 -3.50 57.08
CA GLN A 656 -40.55 -3.70 58.33
C GLN A 656 -40.58 -2.45 59.23
N ALA A 657 -40.48 -1.25 58.66
CA ALA A 657 -40.56 0.00 59.43
C ALA A 657 -41.95 0.28 60.04
N ILE A 658 -43.03 -0.28 59.46
CA ILE A 658 -44.39 -0.26 60.04
C ILE A 658 -44.54 -1.33 61.12
N GLU A 659 -44.02 -2.53 60.86
CA GLU A 659 -43.96 -3.65 61.81
C GLU A 659 -43.31 -3.20 63.13
N ASP A 660 -42.14 -2.55 63.05
CA ASP A 660 -41.40 -2.07 64.21
C ASP A 660 -42.09 -0.90 64.93
N ALA A 661 -42.69 0.04 64.20
CA ALA A 661 -43.44 1.16 64.78
C ALA A 661 -44.67 0.67 65.57
N ALA A 662 -45.48 -0.20 64.96
CA ALA A 662 -46.64 -0.82 65.62
C ALA A 662 -46.21 -1.65 66.84
N ASN A 663 -45.17 -2.48 66.71
CA ASN A 663 -44.66 -3.29 67.83
C ASN A 663 -44.13 -2.44 68.99
N ASN A 664 -43.64 -1.22 68.74
CA ASN A 664 -43.25 -0.30 69.81
C ASN A 664 -44.46 0.40 70.45
N LYS A 665 -45.46 0.81 69.66
CA LYS A 665 -46.70 1.40 70.19
C LYS A 665 -47.53 0.41 71.02
N LEU A 666 -47.57 -0.86 70.62
CA LEU A 666 -48.19 -1.93 71.41
C LEU A 666 -47.52 -2.11 72.79
N LYS A 667 -46.17 -2.02 72.86
CA LYS A 667 -45.43 -2.05 74.13
C LYS A 667 -45.71 -0.82 75.00
N GLU A 668 -45.90 0.36 74.39
CA GLU A 668 -46.29 1.58 75.11
C GLU A 668 -47.65 1.38 75.81
N ILE A 669 -48.64 0.85 75.09
CA ILE A 669 -49.99 0.53 75.61
C ILE A 669 -49.93 -0.55 76.70
N ASP A 670 -49.13 -1.60 76.53
CA ASP A 670 -48.95 -2.65 77.54
C ASP A 670 -48.44 -2.11 78.88
N ASN A 671 -47.45 -1.21 78.83
CA ASN A 671 -46.78 -0.68 80.02
C ASN A 671 -47.47 0.55 80.64
N ASN A 672 -48.37 1.23 79.93
CA ASN A 672 -49.11 2.39 80.43
C ASN A 672 -49.96 2.03 81.67
N PRO A 673 -49.78 2.67 82.84
CA PRO A 673 -50.52 2.32 84.07
C PRO A 673 -51.93 2.91 84.14
N ASP A 674 -52.26 3.91 83.34
CA ASP A 674 -53.50 4.70 83.45
C ASP A 674 -54.71 4.08 82.71
N LEU A 675 -54.46 3.01 81.92
CA LEU A 675 -55.46 2.27 81.17
C LEU A 675 -55.93 1.01 81.92
N THR A 676 -57.25 0.77 82.00
CA THR A 676 -57.79 -0.52 82.45
C THR A 676 -57.44 -1.65 81.47
N PRO A 677 -57.52 -2.95 81.87
CA PRO A 677 -57.29 -4.07 80.95
C PRO A 677 -58.15 -4.02 79.68
N GLU A 678 -59.39 -3.54 79.80
CA GLU A 678 -60.34 -3.38 78.70
C GLU A 678 -59.89 -2.25 77.75
N GLN A 679 -59.47 -1.09 78.30
CA GLN A 679 -58.92 0.01 77.50
C GLN A 679 -57.62 -0.39 76.81
N LYS A 680 -56.73 -1.14 77.47
CA LYS A 680 -55.50 -1.67 76.86
C LYS A 680 -55.80 -2.60 75.69
N THR A 681 -56.81 -3.46 75.83
CA THR A 681 -57.21 -4.39 74.76
C THR A 681 -57.69 -3.61 73.55
N ALA A 682 -58.68 -2.72 73.73
CA ALA A 682 -59.20 -1.87 72.65
C ALA A 682 -58.13 -0.98 71.99
N ALA A 683 -57.20 -0.42 72.77
CA ALA A 683 -56.10 0.40 72.26
C ALA A 683 -55.10 -0.41 71.42
N LYS A 684 -54.79 -1.66 71.80
CA LYS A 684 -53.94 -2.55 70.99
C LYS A 684 -54.62 -2.96 69.69
N ASP A 685 -55.91 -3.28 69.74
CA ASP A 685 -56.66 -3.74 68.57
C ASP A 685 -56.78 -2.63 67.52
N GLU A 686 -56.94 -1.36 67.93
CA GLU A 686 -56.87 -0.21 67.01
C GLU A 686 -55.46 -0.02 66.42
N VAL A 687 -54.38 -0.20 67.18
CA VAL A 687 -53.00 -0.14 66.63
C VAL A 687 -52.74 -1.28 65.65
N ASN A 688 -53.23 -2.49 65.92
CA ASN A 688 -53.17 -3.62 64.98
C ASN A 688 -53.96 -3.32 63.69
N ARG A 689 -55.15 -2.74 63.80
CA ARG A 689 -55.97 -2.33 62.65
C ARG A 689 -55.28 -1.23 61.81
N LEU A 690 -54.61 -0.27 62.45
CA LEU A 690 -53.83 0.77 61.77
C LEU A 690 -52.63 0.17 61.01
N LYS A 691 -51.93 -0.78 61.65
CA LYS A 691 -50.84 -1.55 61.03
C LYS A 691 -51.29 -2.35 59.79
N GLU A 692 -52.40 -3.09 59.88
CA GLU A 692 -52.92 -3.87 58.75
C GLU A 692 -53.33 -3.02 57.56
N GLN A 693 -53.87 -1.82 57.80
CA GLN A 693 -54.17 -0.85 56.74
C GLN A 693 -52.88 -0.35 56.08
N ALA A 694 -51.91 0.11 56.87
CA ALA A 694 -50.62 0.60 56.38
C ALA A 694 -49.86 -0.42 55.51
N LEU A 695 -49.89 -1.70 55.88
CA LEU A 695 -49.25 -2.76 55.09
C LEU A 695 -49.91 -2.94 53.70
N LYS A 696 -51.25 -2.83 53.61
CA LYS A 696 -51.96 -2.83 52.33
C LYS A 696 -51.61 -1.62 51.47
N ASP A 697 -51.45 -0.44 52.08
CA ASP A 697 -51.17 0.78 51.34
C ASP A 697 -49.75 0.78 50.74
N ILE A 698 -48.77 0.23 51.46
CA ILE A 698 -47.42 -0.06 50.92
C ILE A 698 -47.46 -1.12 49.81
N ASP A 699 -48.29 -2.17 49.93
CA ASP A 699 -48.46 -3.16 48.86
C ASP A 699 -49.14 -2.57 47.60
N ASN A 700 -50.10 -1.66 47.77
CA ASN A 700 -50.80 -0.97 46.68
C ASN A 700 -49.97 0.13 46.00
N ALA A 701 -48.91 0.63 46.64
CA ALA A 701 -48.02 1.64 46.07
C ALA A 701 -47.35 1.17 44.78
N LYS A 702 -47.15 2.10 43.83
CA LYS A 702 -46.72 1.78 42.44
C LYS A 702 -45.31 2.25 42.09
N ASP A 703 -44.75 3.10 42.94
CA ASP A 703 -43.45 3.76 42.80
C ASP A 703 -42.90 4.06 44.20
N LEU A 704 -41.65 4.54 44.27
CA LEU A 704 -40.94 4.76 45.53
C LEU A 704 -41.56 5.88 46.37
N ASN A 705 -42.12 6.92 45.75
CA ASN A 705 -42.78 8.01 46.46
C ASN A 705 -44.07 7.52 47.12
N GLY A 706 -44.90 6.75 46.43
CA GLY A 706 -46.10 6.14 47.01
C GLY A 706 -45.77 5.17 48.16
N ILE A 707 -44.61 4.50 48.12
CA ILE A 707 -44.13 3.65 49.22
C ILE A 707 -43.74 4.50 50.43
N ASP A 708 -42.95 5.58 50.25
CA ASP A 708 -42.46 6.39 51.37
C ASP A 708 -43.53 7.35 51.93
N GLU A 709 -44.49 7.79 51.12
CA GLU A 709 -45.71 8.48 51.56
C GLU A 709 -46.58 7.55 52.42
N ALA A 710 -46.92 6.35 51.93
CA ALA A 710 -47.70 5.38 52.70
C ALA A 710 -47.00 4.99 54.00
N LYS A 711 -45.67 4.80 53.95
CA LYS A 711 -44.85 4.53 55.14
C LYS A 711 -44.90 5.69 56.14
N SER A 712 -44.67 6.91 55.69
CA SER A 712 -44.60 8.09 56.58
C SER A 712 -45.95 8.39 57.21
N GLN A 713 -47.04 8.40 56.43
CA GLN A 713 -48.40 8.59 56.93
C GLN A 713 -48.80 7.53 57.96
N ALA A 714 -48.41 6.27 57.73
CA ALA A 714 -48.63 5.18 58.66
C ALA A 714 -47.81 5.32 59.96
N GLN A 715 -46.51 5.63 59.87
CA GLN A 715 -45.67 5.85 61.04
C GLN A 715 -46.17 7.04 61.88
N ASP A 716 -46.55 8.15 61.24
CA ASP A 716 -47.17 9.29 61.93
C ASP A 716 -48.47 8.89 62.62
N THR A 717 -49.38 8.20 61.93
CA THR A 717 -50.69 7.80 62.48
C THR A 717 -50.54 6.82 63.66
N ILE A 718 -49.59 5.88 63.58
CA ILE A 718 -49.32 4.91 64.67
C ILE A 718 -48.64 5.61 65.85
N ASN A 719 -47.67 6.49 65.61
CA ASN A 719 -46.94 7.19 66.68
C ASN A 719 -47.83 8.20 67.42
N GLN A 720 -48.67 8.94 66.70
CA GLN A 720 -49.58 9.98 67.23
C GLN A 720 -50.85 9.42 67.89
N PHE A 721 -51.09 8.10 67.83
CA PHE A 721 -52.21 7.48 68.55
C PHE A 721 -52.03 7.67 70.07
N ASP A 722 -52.96 8.37 70.72
CA ASP A 722 -53.03 8.53 72.18
C ASP A 722 -54.01 7.51 72.80
N PRO A 723 -53.52 6.47 73.50
CA PRO A 723 -54.37 5.48 74.13
C PRO A 723 -55.30 6.05 75.22
N ASN A 724 -54.91 7.15 75.87
CA ASN A 724 -55.61 7.71 77.03
C ASN A 724 -56.87 8.50 76.64
N GLN A 725 -57.06 8.82 75.35
CA GLN A 725 -58.19 9.60 74.84
C GLN A 725 -59.27 8.74 74.15
N PHE A 726 -59.11 7.42 74.12
CA PHE A 726 -60.04 6.52 73.42
C PHE A 726 -61.32 6.26 74.24
N THR A 727 -62.44 6.85 73.83
CA THR A 727 -63.72 6.79 74.57
C THR A 727 -64.73 5.83 73.96
N ILE A 728 -65.72 5.41 74.77
CA ILE A 728 -66.88 4.63 74.31
C ILE A 728 -67.60 5.31 73.14
N ASP A 729 -67.72 6.65 73.16
CA ASP A 729 -68.43 7.37 72.11
C ASP A 729 -67.65 7.39 70.78
N GLN A 730 -66.31 7.49 70.82
CA GLN A 730 -65.47 7.30 69.63
C GLN A 730 -65.58 5.88 69.06
N ALA A 731 -65.70 4.86 69.92
CA ALA A 731 -65.96 3.49 69.50
C ALA A 731 -67.35 3.35 68.85
N LYS A 732 -68.40 3.98 69.41
CA LYS A 732 -69.74 4.02 68.80
C LYS A 732 -69.72 4.66 67.43
N ASP A 733 -69.08 5.82 67.26
CA ASP A 733 -69.14 6.55 66.00
C ASP A 733 -68.33 5.88 64.89
N LYS A 734 -67.18 5.24 65.20
CA LYS A 734 -66.49 4.32 64.28
C LYS A 734 -67.35 3.09 63.93
N ALA A 735 -68.08 2.53 64.89
CA ALA A 735 -68.97 1.39 64.64
C ALA A 735 -70.18 1.76 63.75
N LYS A 736 -70.75 2.96 63.93
CA LYS A 736 -71.81 3.50 63.06
C LYS A 736 -71.31 3.64 61.61
N GLN A 737 -70.15 4.25 61.40
CA GLN A 737 -69.54 4.38 60.07
C GLN A 737 -69.33 3.02 59.39
N ALA A 738 -68.84 2.01 60.13
CA ALA A 738 -68.65 0.66 59.61
C ALA A 738 -69.97 -0.05 59.21
N ILE A 739 -71.07 0.25 59.90
CA ILE A 739 -72.43 -0.24 59.56
C ILE A 739 -72.99 0.51 58.34
N GLU A 740 -72.81 1.83 58.28
CA GLU A 740 -73.23 2.63 57.12
C GLU A 740 -72.47 2.22 55.84
N GLU A 741 -71.16 1.96 55.92
CA GLU A 741 -70.38 1.51 54.77
C GLU A 741 -70.80 0.10 54.31
N ALA A 742 -71.01 -0.84 55.24
CA ALA A 742 -71.54 -2.17 54.92
C ALA A 742 -72.92 -2.08 54.24
N ALA A 743 -73.84 -1.29 54.79
CA ALA A 743 -75.15 -1.05 54.19
C ALA A 743 -75.04 -0.40 52.80
N ASN A 744 -74.22 0.64 52.63
CA ASN A 744 -74.01 1.31 51.35
C ASN A 744 -73.42 0.37 50.29
N ASN A 745 -72.52 -0.54 50.68
CA ASN A 745 -71.98 -1.54 49.76
C ASN A 745 -73.02 -2.62 49.41
N LYS A 746 -73.86 -3.07 50.36
CA LYS A 746 -74.98 -3.97 50.06
C LYS A 746 -76.07 -3.33 49.19
N LEU A 747 -76.33 -2.04 49.36
CA LEU A 747 -77.23 -1.27 48.48
C LEU A 747 -76.69 -1.19 47.04
N LYS A 748 -75.37 -0.99 46.86
CA LYS A 748 -74.71 -1.08 45.53
C LYS A 748 -74.78 -2.50 44.95
N GLU A 749 -74.66 -3.54 45.76
CA GLU A 749 -74.82 -4.94 45.32
C GLU A 749 -76.24 -5.16 44.76
N ILE A 750 -77.28 -4.72 45.49
CA ILE A 750 -78.68 -4.80 45.06
C ILE A 750 -78.93 -3.97 43.79
N ASP A 751 -78.33 -2.78 43.66
CA ASP A 751 -78.44 -1.96 42.44
C ASP A 751 -77.86 -2.66 41.21
N ASN A 752 -76.68 -3.27 41.36
CA ASN A 752 -75.96 -3.90 40.25
C ASN A 752 -76.37 -5.35 39.94
N ASN A 753 -77.03 -6.05 40.87
CA ASN A 753 -77.52 -7.43 40.66
C ASN A 753 -78.51 -7.47 39.46
N PRO A 754 -78.25 -8.24 38.38
CA PRO A 754 -79.11 -8.28 37.21
C PRO A 754 -80.39 -9.11 37.37
N ASP A 755 -80.48 -9.98 38.38
CA ASP A 755 -81.52 -11.00 38.51
C ASP A 755 -82.79 -10.51 39.26
N LEU A 756 -82.73 -9.31 39.86
CA LEU A 756 -83.83 -8.68 40.59
C LEU A 756 -84.63 -7.70 39.72
N THR A 757 -85.96 -7.75 39.75
CA THR A 757 -86.79 -6.69 39.13
C THR A 757 -86.65 -5.35 39.87
N PRO A 758 -86.99 -4.20 39.25
CA PRO A 758 -86.94 -2.90 39.92
C PRO A 758 -87.73 -2.84 41.23
N GLU A 759 -88.85 -3.55 41.31
CA GLU A 759 -89.72 -3.64 42.49
C GLU A 759 -89.10 -4.50 43.59
N GLN A 760 -88.44 -5.61 43.24
CA GLN A 760 -87.65 -6.40 44.19
C GLN A 760 -86.44 -5.62 44.70
N LYS A 761 -85.74 -4.88 43.83
CA LYS A 761 -84.65 -4.00 44.22
C LYS A 761 -85.10 -2.92 45.20
N ALA A 762 -86.22 -2.25 44.94
CA ALA A 762 -86.77 -1.25 45.86
C ALA A 762 -87.02 -1.85 47.25
N ALA A 763 -87.77 -2.96 47.32
CA ALA A 763 -88.07 -3.63 48.58
C ALA A 763 -86.82 -4.15 49.32
N ALA A 764 -85.85 -4.72 48.60
CA ALA A 764 -84.59 -5.19 49.17
C ALA A 764 -83.75 -4.03 49.75
N LYS A 765 -83.73 -2.86 49.08
CA LYS A 765 -83.07 -1.66 49.60
C LYS A 765 -83.77 -1.08 50.83
N ASP A 766 -85.10 -1.09 50.85
CA ASP A 766 -85.87 -0.62 52.00
C ASP A 766 -85.62 -1.51 53.23
N GLU A 767 -85.57 -2.83 53.07
CA GLU A 767 -85.24 -3.77 54.15
C GLU A 767 -83.78 -3.63 54.62
N VAL A 768 -82.80 -3.45 53.71
CA VAL A 768 -81.40 -3.15 54.10
C VAL A 768 -81.30 -1.83 54.87
N ASN A 769 -82.03 -0.78 54.48
CA ASN A 769 -82.09 0.47 55.24
C ASN A 769 -82.76 0.27 56.61
N ARG A 770 -83.84 -0.51 56.69
CA ARG A 770 -84.50 -0.85 57.96
C ARG A 770 -83.58 -1.66 58.89
N LEU A 771 -82.72 -2.52 58.35
CA LEU A 771 -81.70 -3.26 59.11
C LEU A 771 -80.60 -2.32 59.62
N LYS A 772 -80.08 -1.44 58.75
CA LYS A 772 -79.09 -0.40 59.10
C LYS A 772 -79.62 0.55 60.20
N ASP A 773 -80.82 1.10 60.03
CA ASP A 773 -81.43 2.04 60.99
C ASP A 773 -81.69 1.39 62.36
N GLN A 774 -82.02 0.09 62.39
CA GLN A 774 -82.12 -0.69 63.63
C GLN A 774 -80.73 -0.88 64.28
N ALA A 775 -79.74 -1.31 63.49
CA ALA A 775 -78.37 -1.54 63.99
C ALA A 775 -77.70 -0.29 64.56
N LEU A 776 -77.86 0.87 63.91
CA LEU A 776 -77.36 2.15 64.43
C LEU A 776 -77.97 2.47 65.81
N LYS A 777 -79.27 2.19 65.97
CA LYS A 777 -79.99 2.38 67.22
C LYS A 777 -79.54 1.41 68.32
N ASP A 778 -79.15 0.19 67.96
CA ASP A 778 -78.63 -0.79 68.91
C ASP A 778 -77.19 -0.44 69.34
N ILE A 779 -76.37 0.13 68.45
CA ILE A 779 -75.05 0.72 68.80
C ILE A 779 -75.20 1.90 69.77
N ASP A 780 -76.16 2.81 69.55
CA ASP A 780 -76.43 3.90 70.50
C ASP A 780 -76.85 3.37 71.89
N ASN A 781 -77.60 2.27 71.95
CA ASN A 781 -78.03 1.63 73.20
C ASN A 781 -76.96 0.72 73.85
N ALA A 782 -75.86 0.40 73.16
CA ALA A 782 -74.77 -0.39 73.71
C ALA A 782 -74.09 0.33 74.89
N LYS A 783 -73.68 -0.43 75.92
CA LYS A 783 -73.24 0.11 77.23
C LYS A 783 -71.73 0.12 77.44
N ASP A 784 -71.01 -0.66 76.66
CA ASP A 784 -69.57 -0.90 76.75
C ASP A 784 -69.03 -1.30 75.36
N ILE A 785 -67.71 -1.32 75.20
CA ILE A 785 -67.05 -1.53 73.89
C ILE A 785 -67.30 -2.96 73.36
N ASN A 786 -67.36 -3.98 74.23
CA ASN A 786 -67.68 -5.34 73.81
C ASN A 786 -69.11 -5.42 73.26
N GLY A 787 -70.08 -4.78 73.93
CA GLY A 787 -71.45 -4.63 73.43
C GLY A 787 -71.53 -3.86 72.10
N ILE A 788 -70.66 -2.86 71.89
CA ILE A 788 -70.55 -2.12 70.62
C ILE A 788 -70.04 -3.05 69.51
N ASP A 789 -68.92 -3.74 69.71
CA ASP A 789 -68.32 -4.59 68.68
C ASP A 789 -69.10 -5.90 68.42
N GLU A 790 -69.73 -6.49 69.44
CA GLU A 790 -70.70 -7.58 69.23
C GLU A 790 -71.88 -7.12 68.38
N THR A 791 -72.43 -5.93 68.67
CA THR A 791 -73.57 -5.38 67.91
C THR A 791 -73.16 -4.99 66.49
N LYS A 792 -71.97 -4.39 66.32
CA LYS A 792 -71.36 -4.05 65.03
C LYS A 792 -71.18 -5.29 64.17
N SER A 793 -70.54 -6.32 64.72
CA SER A 793 -70.26 -7.57 63.99
C SER A 793 -71.55 -8.27 63.59
N LYS A 794 -72.51 -8.45 64.52
CA LYS A 794 -73.82 -9.04 64.23
C LYS A 794 -74.61 -8.24 63.20
N ALA A 795 -74.54 -6.90 63.22
CA ALA A 795 -75.17 -6.04 62.24
C ALA A 795 -74.54 -6.15 60.86
N GLN A 796 -73.20 -6.09 60.77
CA GLN A 796 -72.47 -6.24 59.52
C GLN A 796 -72.69 -7.64 58.92
N ASP A 797 -72.66 -8.71 59.72
CA ASP A 797 -73.04 -10.05 59.29
C ASP A 797 -74.47 -10.10 58.76
N THR A 798 -75.45 -9.56 59.50
CA THR A 798 -76.87 -9.55 59.09
C THR A 798 -77.08 -8.80 57.78
N ILE A 799 -76.39 -7.68 57.57
CA ILE A 799 -76.46 -6.86 56.34
C ILE A 799 -75.75 -7.58 55.18
N ASN A 800 -74.57 -8.16 55.40
CA ASN A 800 -73.80 -8.84 54.36
C ASN A 800 -74.46 -10.15 53.91
N GLN A 801 -75.04 -10.92 54.85
CA GLN A 801 -75.73 -12.20 54.61
C GLN A 801 -77.17 -12.04 54.12
N PHE A 802 -77.72 -10.83 54.06
CA PHE A 802 -79.04 -10.58 53.47
C PHE A 802 -79.01 -10.94 51.96
N ASP A 803 -79.70 -12.01 51.58
CA ASP A 803 -79.88 -12.41 50.18
C ASP A 803 -81.12 -11.70 49.59
N PRO A 804 -80.94 -10.73 48.67
CA PRO A 804 -82.05 -10.00 48.06
C PRO A 804 -83.00 -10.89 47.25
N ASN A 805 -82.50 -12.04 46.77
CA ASN A 805 -83.24 -12.94 45.88
C ASN A 805 -84.28 -13.80 46.65
N GLN A 806 -84.19 -13.85 47.99
CA GLN A 806 -85.06 -14.66 48.86
C GLN A 806 -86.18 -13.86 49.54
N PHE A 807 -86.27 -12.54 49.30
CA PHE A 807 -87.26 -11.68 49.98
C PHE A 807 -88.66 -11.86 49.36
N THR A 808 -89.59 -12.44 50.11
CA THR A 808 -90.91 -12.87 49.61
C THR A 808 -92.05 -11.90 49.93
N ILE A 809 -93.12 -11.96 49.13
CA ILE A 809 -94.34 -11.14 49.32
C ILE A 809 -94.97 -11.37 50.70
N ASP A 810 -95.00 -12.61 51.18
CA ASP A 810 -95.65 -12.94 52.45
C ASP A 810 -94.86 -12.46 53.67
N GLN A 811 -93.52 -12.47 53.60
CA GLN A 811 -92.67 -11.79 54.62
C GLN A 811 -92.97 -10.29 54.69
N ALA A 812 -93.18 -9.63 53.54
CA ALA A 812 -93.56 -8.22 53.50
C ALA A 812 -94.97 -7.99 54.09
N LYS A 813 -95.94 -8.88 53.86
CA LYS A 813 -97.29 -8.80 54.47
C LYS A 813 -97.22 -8.81 55.99
N ASP A 814 -96.52 -9.78 56.57
CA ASP A 814 -96.53 -9.97 58.02
C ASP A 814 -95.81 -8.83 58.75
N LYS A 815 -94.75 -8.27 58.16
CA LYS A 815 -94.13 -7.02 58.66
C LYS A 815 -95.07 -5.82 58.58
N ALA A 816 -95.85 -5.69 57.51
CA ALA A 816 -96.79 -4.58 57.35
C ALA A 816 -98.02 -4.70 58.28
N LYS A 817 -98.48 -5.93 58.58
CA LYS A 817 -99.49 -6.19 59.63
C LYS A 817 -99.00 -5.74 61.00
N GLN A 818 -97.77 -6.11 61.38
CA GLN A 818 -97.17 -5.75 62.67
C GLN A 818 -97.18 -4.23 62.90
N ALA A 819 -96.74 -3.44 61.90
CA ALA A 819 -96.74 -1.99 61.97
C ALA A 819 -98.15 -1.36 62.13
N ILE A 820 -99.16 -1.98 61.53
CA ILE A 820 -100.57 -1.58 61.69
C ILE A 820 -101.07 -1.86 63.11
N GLU A 821 -100.72 -3.01 63.70
CA GLU A 821 -101.05 -3.31 65.09
C GLU A 821 -100.38 -2.33 66.05
N ASP A 822 -99.09 -2.04 65.86
CA ASP A 822 -98.33 -1.14 66.74
C ASP A 822 -98.85 0.31 66.66
N ALA A 823 -99.18 0.80 65.47
CA ALA A 823 -99.81 2.11 65.29
C ALA A 823 -101.18 2.20 66.00
N ALA A 824 -102.03 1.18 65.84
CA ALA A 824 -103.32 1.10 66.53
C ALA A 824 -103.16 1.03 68.06
N ASN A 825 -102.30 0.14 68.56
CA ASN A 825 -102.04 -0.04 69.98
C ASN A 825 -101.52 1.24 70.64
N ASN A 826 -100.65 1.99 69.96
CA ASN A 826 -100.15 3.27 70.46
C ASN A 826 -101.23 4.36 70.44
N LYS A 827 -102.07 4.42 69.40
CA LYS A 827 -103.18 5.39 69.38
C LYS A 827 -104.26 5.09 70.42
N LEU A 828 -104.56 3.82 70.67
CA LEU A 828 -105.48 3.40 71.73
C LEU A 828 -104.98 3.84 73.11
N LYS A 829 -103.68 3.66 73.41
CA LYS A 829 -103.04 4.19 74.63
C LYS A 829 -103.13 5.72 74.73
N GLU A 830 -102.94 6.44 73.62
CA GLU A 830 -103.06 7.91 73.60
C GLU A 830 -104.50 8.36 73.93
N ILE A 831 -105.51 7.69 73.36
CA ILE A 831 -106.93 7.95 73.65
C ILE A 831 -107.29 7.58 75.11
N ASP A 832 -106.76 6.47 75.63
CA ASP A 832 -106.95 6.08 77.04
C ASP A 832 -106.37 7.10 78.01
N ASN A 833 -105.15 7.57 77.75
CA ASN A 833 -104.41 8.45 78.66
C ASN A 833 -104.83 9.93 78.55
N ASN A 834 -105.53 10.34 77.49
CA ASN A 834 -105.98 11.72 77.33
C ASN A 834 -107.02 12.11 78.41
N PRO A 835 -106.78 13.11 79.28
CA PRO A 835 -107.70 13.47 80.36
C PRO A 835 -108.92 14.29 79.89
N ASP A 836 -108.87 14.92 78.72
CA ASP A 836 -109.88 15.88 78.23
C ASP A 836 -111.10 15.22 77.55
N LEU A 837 -111.12 13.89 77.47
CA LEU A 837 -112.19 13.10 76.84
C LEU A 837 -113.03 12.36 77.88
N THR A 838 -114.36 12.48 77.79
CA THR A 838 -115.29 11.70 78.64
C THR A 838 -115.22 10.20 78.29
N PRO A 839 -115.67 9.30 79.19
CA PRO A 839 -115.66 7.85 78.92
C PRO A 839 -116.34 7.46 77.61
N GLU A 840 -117.44 8.12 77.26
CA GLU A 840 -118.20 7.90 76.02
C GLU A 840 -117.44 8.40 74.78
N GLN A 841 -116.74 9.54 74.89
CA GLN A 841 -115.88 10.05 73.82
C GLN A 841 -114.66 9.15 73.60
N LYS A 842 -114.09 8.59 74.68
CA LYS A 842 -113.01 7.61 74.59
C LYS A 842 -113.48 6.32 73.93
N ALA A 843 -114.64 5.78 74.32
CA ALA A 843 -115.20 4.58 73.71
C ALA A 843 -115.36 4.75 72.19
N ALA A 844 -116.06 5.80 71.76
CA ALA A 844 -116.28 6.08 70.34
C ALA A 844 -114.98 6.28 69.54
N ALA A 845 -113.96 6.91 70.14
CA ALA A 845 -112.65 7.10 69.51
C ALA A 845 -111.84 5.80 69.39
N LYS A 846 -111.90 4.92 70.40
CA LYS A 846 -111.25 3.59 70.36
C LYS A 846 -111.90 2.65 69.34
N ASP A 847 -113.23 2.64 69.28
CA ASP A 847 -113.97 1.80 68.34
C ASP A 847 -113.60 2.12 66.89
N GLU A 848 -113.43 3.40 66.54
CA GLU A 848 -112.97 3.81 65.22
C GLU A 848 -111.51 3.40 64.93
N VAL A 849 -110.60 3.49 65.92
CA VAL A 849 -109.21 3.00 65.76
C VAL A 849 -109.16 1.48 65.55
N ASN A 850 -109.92 0.71 66.32
CA ASN A 850 -110.02 -0.74 66.13
C ASN A 850 -110.63 -1.09 64.76
N ARG A 851 -111.69 -0.40 64.35
CA ARG A 851 -112.32 -0.59 63.03
C ARG A 851 -111.36 -0.28 61.87
N LEU A 852 -110.48 0.71 62.02
CA LEU A 852 -109.43 1.02 61.05
C LEU A 852 -108.33 -0.05 61.04
N LYS A 853 -107.88 -0.53 62.21
CA LYS A 853 -106.93 -1.64 62.35
C LYS A 853 -107.42 -2.91 61.62
N ASP A 854 -108.64 -3.36 61.93
CA ASP A 854 -109.16 -4.63 61.40
C ASP A 854 -109.36 -4.58 59.88
N GLN A 855 -109.77 -3.43 59.34
CA GLN A 855 -109.82 -3.23 57.88
C GLN A 855 -108.41 -3.24 57.27
N ALA A 856 -107.43 -2.61 57.92
CA ALA A 856 -106.07 -2.53 57.43
C ALA A 856 -105.38 -3.89 57.35
N LEU A 857 -105.45 -4.70 58.41
CA LEU A 857 -104.89 -6.06 58.41
C LEU A 857 -105.47 -6.90 57.25
N LYS A 858 -106.79 -6.76 57.01
CA LYS A 858 -107.50 -7.47 55.94
C LYS A 858 -107.14 -6.95 54.55
N ASP A 859 -106.94 -5.64 54.38
CA ASP A 859 -106.46 -5.05 53.14
C ASP A 859 -105.02 -5.50 52.83
N ILE A 860 -104.14 -5.59 53.83
CA ILE A 860 -102.75 -6.09 53.71
C ILE A 860 -102.70 -7.57 53.28
N ASP A 861 -103.52 -8.45 53.89
CA ASP A 861 -103.57 -9.87 53.53
C ASP A 861 -103.99 -10.08 52.07
N ASN A 862 -104.91 -9.26 51.57
CA ASN A 862 -105.44 -9.34 50.20
C ASN A 862 -104.53 -8.67 49.14
N SER A 863 -103.52 -7.90 49.55
CA SER A 863 -102.54 -7.29 48.64
C SER A 863 -101.77 -8.35 47.83
N LYS A 864 -101.49 -8.05 46.57
CA LYS A 864 -100.87 -8.99 45.61
C LYS A 864 -99.47 -8.59 45.13
N SER A 865 -99.00 -7.42 45.54
CA SER A 865 -97.65 -6.89 45.30
C SER A 865 -97.15 -6.19 46.56
N LEU A 866 -95.84 -5.94 46.65
CA LEU A 866 -95.29 -5.15 47.75
C LEU A 866 -95.74 -3.68 47.69
N GLU A 867 -96.00 -3.14 46.50
CA GLU A 867 -96.57 -1.80 46.36
C GLU A 867 -97.96 -1.70 47.01
N ASP A 868 -98.86 -2.66 46.77
CA ASP A 868 -100.17 -2.70 47.42
C ASP A 868 -100.05 -2.83 48.95
N ILE A 869 -99.10 -3.63 49.45
CA ILE A 869 -98.83 -3.78 50.89
C ILE A 869 -98.41 -2.43 51.50
N THR A 870 -97.35 -1.81 50.99
CA THR A 870 -96.80 -0.54 51.50
C THR A 870 -97.79 0.62 51.38
N LYS A 871 -98.61 0.63 50.33
CA LYS A 871 -99.65 1.64 50.07
C LYS A 871 -100.81 1.54 51.05
N GLN A 872 -101.26 0.33 51.37
CA GLN A 872 -102.30 0.10 52.38
C GLN A 872 -101.76 0.39 53.79
N GLN A 873 -100.53 -0.03 54.10
CA GLN A 873 -99.86 0.23 55.36
C GLN A 873 -99.82 1.74 55.69
N HIS A 874 -99.25 2.56 54.80
CA HIS A 874 -99.17 4.02 54.99
C HIS A 874 -100.56 4.66 55.13
N LYS A 875 -101.50 4.32 54.24
CA LYS A 875 -102.88 4.83 54.25
C LYS A 875 -103.55 4.64 55.61
N PHE A 876 -103.50 3.43 56.16
CA PHE A 876 -104.22 3.12 57.41
C PHE A 876 -103.48 3.60 58.66
N ILE A 877 -102.14 3.59 58.71
CA ILE A 877 -101.39 4.22 59.81
C ILE A 877 -101.74 5.70 59.92
N SER A 878 -101.76 6.44 58.80
CA SER A 878 -102.15 7.86 58.79
C SER A 878 -103.61 8.08 59.24
N GLN A 879 -104.54 7.21 58.85
CA GLN A 879 -105.94 7.30 59.30
C GLN A 879 -106.07 7.06 60.81
N ILE A 880 -105.44 6.00 61.33
CA ILE A 880 -105.43 5.66 62.76
C ILE A 880 -104.95 6.84 63.61
N ILE A 881 -103.82 7.46 63.24
CA ILE A 881 -103.21 8.56 64.02
C ILE A 881 -104.13 9.80 64.10
N SER A 882 -105.07 9.98 63.17
CA SER A 882 -105.82 11.24 62.98
C SER A 882 -107.06 11.48 63.86
N VAL A 883 -107.50 10.50 64.66
CA VAL A 883 -108.78 10.55 65.42
C VAL A 883 -108.76 11.59 66.58
N ASN A 884 -109.76 12.49 66.64
CA ASN A 884 -109.92 13.53 67.69
C ASN A 884 -111.41 13.99 67.88
N PRO A 885 -112.04 13.89 69.08
CA PRO A 885 -113.48 14.17 69.27
C PRO A 885 -113.97 15.62 69.54
N ILE A 886 -113.13 16.60 69.89
CA ILE A 886 -113.59 17.80 70.66
C ILE A 886 -114.36 18.87 69.82
N LYS A 887 -114.25 18.85 68.49
CA LYS A 887 -114.47 20.04 67.63
C LYS A 887 -115.93 20.52 67.46
N ASP A 888 -116.92 19.62 67.49
CA ASP A 888 -118.29 19.95 67.01
C ASP A 888 -119.20 20.63 68.05
N LEU A 889 -119.00 20.39 69.36
CA LEU A 889 -119.87 20.93 70.41
C LEU A 889 -119.86 22.48 70.45
N VAL A 890 -118.70 23.08 70.20
CA VAL A 890 -118.51 24.55 70.27
C VAL A 890 -119.39 25.25 69.24
N LYS A 891 -119.38 24.79 67.99
CA LYS A 891 -120.13 25.39 66.87
C LYS A 891 -121.63 25.44 67.13
N ARG A 892 -122.20 24.40 67.75
CA ARG A 892 -123.64 24.31 68.08
C ARG A 892 -124.10 25.44 69.00
N LYS A 893 -123.25 25.84 69.97
CA LYS A 893 -123.56 26.91 70.94
C LYS A 893 -123.75 28.27 70.28
N ASP A 894 -122.87 28.62 69.35
CA ASP A 894 -122.84 29.96 68.75
C ASP A 894 -124.06 30.23 67.85
N ASP A 895 -124.49 29.23 67.07
CA ASP A 895 -125.68 29.37 66.22
C ASP A 895 -126.98 29.44 67.04
N ALA A 896 -127.05 28.75 68.19
CA ALA A 896 -128.16 28.91 69.13
C ALA A 896 -128.20 30.33 69.74
N ILE A 897 -127.05 30.90 70.10
CA ILE A 897 -126.96 32.28 70.62
C ILE A 897 -127.37 33.32 69.57
N LYS A 898 -127.13 33.09 68.27
CA LYS A 898 -127.66 33.95 67.19
C LYS A 898 -129.19 33.91 67.12
N ASN A 899 -129.79 32.71 67.20
CA ASN A 899 -131.24 32.53 67.06
C ASN A 899 -132.05 33.21 68.18
N ILE A 900 -131.63 33.09 69.45
CA ILE A 900 -132.34 33.73 70.57
C ILE A 900 -132.35 35.27 70.45
N ASN A 901 -131.24 35.87 70.01
CA ASN A 901 -131.11 37.31 69.82
C ASN A 901 -131.93 37.84 68.64
N LYS A 902 -132.08 37.05 67.57
CA LYS A 902 -132.95 37.40 66.43
C LYS A 902 -134.41 37.50 66.87
N ILE A 903 -134.90 36.49 67.58
CA ILE A 903 -136.30 36.43 68.05
C ILE A 903 -136.59 37.48 69.13
N SER A 904 -135.64 37.74 70.04
CA SER A 904 -135.79 38.80 71.05
C SER A 904 -135.90 40.18 70.42
N THR A 905 -135.08 40.49 69.41
CA THR A 905 -135.11 41.77 68.69
C THR A 905 -136.45 41.97 67.99
N GLN A 906 -136.98 40.92 67.36
CA GLN A 906 -138.24 40.97 66.64
C GLN A 906 -139.42 41.20 67.62
N LYS A 907 -139.50 40.41 68.69
CA LYS A 907 -140.51 40.57 69.76
C LYS A 907 -140.39 41.92 70.49
N ALA A 908 -139.18 42.44 70.70
CA ALA A 908 -138.96 43.75 71.29
C ALA A 908 -139.49 44.89 70.39
N ASN A 909 -139.36 44.75 69.08
CA ASN A 909 -139.93 45.72 68.13
C ASN A 909 -141.46 45.65 68.09
N ASP A 910 -142.07 44.47 68.21
CA ASP A 910 -143.53 44.34 68.38
C ASP A 910 -144.02 45.08 69.65
N ILE A 911 -143.30 44.96 70.77
CA ILE A 911 -143.61 45.66 72.03
C ILE A 911 -143.47 47.19 71.88
N ARG A 912 -142.41 47.67 71.23
CA ARG A 912 -142.21 49.11 70.96
C ARG A 912 -143.33 49.67 70.08
N ASN A 913 -143.60 49.01 68.96
CA ASN A 913 -144.53 49.46 67.91
C ASN A 913 -146.00 49.18 68.26
N SER A 914 -146.29 48.41 69.31
CA SER A 914 -147.64 48.17 69.81
C SER A 914 -148.41 49.48 70.03
N ARG A 915 -149.67 49.53 69.58
CA ARG A 915 -150.61 50.64 69.84
C ARG A 915 -151.21 50.62 71.26
N PHE A 916 -150.75 49.71 72.14
CA PHE A 916 -151.29 49.51 73.48
C PHE A 916 -150.22 49.68 74.57
N GLY A 917 -150.63 50.25 75.71
CA GLY A 917 -149.82 50.43 76.91
C GLY A 917 -148.89 51.65 76.91
N THR A 918 -148.56 52.14 78.11
CA THR A 918 -147.73 53.32 78.32
C THR A 918 -146.25 53.04 78.02
N ALA A 919 -145.45 54.11 77.87
CA ALA A 919 -144.00 53.98 77.68
C ALA A 919 -143.32 53.16 78.79
N SER A 920 -143.74 53.32 80.06
CA SER A 920 -143.22 52.51 81.17
C SER A 920 -143.62 51.04 81.05
N GLN A 921 -144.90 50.75 80.78
CA GLN A 921 -145.40 49.36 80.65
C GLN A 921 -144.73 48.63 79.48
N LYS A 922 -144.44 49.33 78.38
CA LYS A 922 -143.62 48.84 77.27
C LYS A 922 -142.18 48.59 77.70
N GLN A 923 -141.57 49.52 78.44
CA GLN A 923 -140.20 49.37 78.93
C GLN A 923 -140.06 48.19 79.90
N ASP A 924 -141.03 47.96 80.77
CA ASP A 924 -141.05 46.79 81.67
C ASP A 924 -141.15 45.47 80.88
N ALA A 925 -141.94 45.43 79.82
CA ALA A 925 -141.99 44.28 78.90
C ALA A 925 -140.65 44.08 78.16
N LEU A 926 -140.00 45.15 77.69
CA LEU A 926 -138.65 45.10 77.08
C LEU A 926 -137.59 44.61 78.07
N ASN A 927 -137.63 45.09 79.32
CA ASN A 927 -136.74 44.67 80.40
C ASN A 927 -136.91 43.17 80.71
N ARG A 928 -138.14 42.64 80.69
CA ARG A 928 -138.41 41.20 80.84
C ARG A 928 -137.87 40.38 79.66
N ILE A 929 -138.01 40.85 78.41
CA ILE A 929 -137.39 40.19 77.23
C ILE A 929 -135.87 40.09 77.41
N ASN A 930 -135.20 41.21 77.72
CA ASN A 930 -133.74 41.23 77.90
C ASN A 930 -133.27 40.30 79.04
N SER A 931 -134.03 40.23 80.15
CA SER A 931 -133.73 39.32 81.26
C SER A 931 -133.78 37.84 80.83
N ILE A 932 -134.81 37.46 80.05
CA ILE A 932 -134.97 36.08 79.53
C ILE A 932 -133.85 35.74 78.53
N VAL A 933 -133.46 36.67 77.64
CA VAL A 933 -132.34 36.48 76.70
C VAL A 933 -131.04 36.17 77.44
N ASN A 934 -130.71 36.97 78.46
CA ASN A 934 -129.44 36.83 79.20
C ASN A 934 -129.37 35.51 79.98
N ASP A 935 -130.50 35.07 80.57
CA ASP A 935 -130.62 33.75 81.21
C ASP A 935 -130.45 32.60 80.18
N THR A 936 -131.09 32.72 79.03
CA THR A 936 -131.02 31.73 77.94
C THR A 936 -129.60 31.56 77.40
N ILE A 937 -128.91 32.67 77.10
CA ILE A 937 -127.53 32.65 76.59
C ILE A 937 -126.58 32.04 77.62
N ARG A 938 -126.77 32.29 78.92
CA ARG A 938 -125.99 31.66 79.99
C ARG A 938 -126.18 30.14 79.98
N ARG A 939 -127.42 29.65 79.87
CA ARG A 939 -127.72 28.21 79.81
C ARG A 939 -127.14 27.54 78.56
N ILE A 940 -127.22 28.18 77.39
CA ILE A 940 -126.58 27.68 76.15
C ILE A 940 -125.05 27.58 76.31
N LYS A 941 -124.40 28.60 76.88
CA LYS A 941 -122.94 28.55 77.09
C LYS A 941 -122.52 27.43 78.06
N ASN A 942 -123.33 27.19 79.09
CA ASN A 942 -123.07 26.20 80.15
C ASN A 942 -123.57 24.78 79.82
N ALA A 943 -124.14 24.54 78.64
CA ALA A 943 -124.47 23.21 78.14
C ALA A 943 -123.20 22.39 77.84
N HIS A 944 -123.19 21.10 78.18
CA HIS A 944 -122.08 20.18 77.91
C HIS A 944 -122.39 19.20 76.77
N THR A 945 -123.66 19.13 76.34
CA THR A 945 -124.09 18.37 75.15
C THR A 945 -124.75 19.28 74.11
N PRO A 946 -124.81 18.87 72.82
CA PRO A 946 -125.58 19.60 71.81
C PRO A 946 -127.09 19.63 72.10
N GLN A 947 -127.61 18.64 72.86
CA GLN A 947 -129.02 18.57 73.24
C GLN A 947 -129.38 19.67 74.25
N GLU A 948 -128.56 19.85 75.30
CA GLU A 948 -128.75 20.90 76.30
C GLU A 948 -128.68 22.32 75.69
N VAL A 949 -127.91 22.51 74.62
CA VAL A 949 -127.89 23.76 73.83
C VAL A 949 -129.24 24.02 73.17
N ASP A 950 -129.76 23.02 72.45
CA ASP A 950 -131.00 23.14 71.69
C ASP A 950 -132.22 23.27 72.63
N ASP A 951 -132.22 22.55 73.77
CA ASP A 951 -133.27 22.64 74.79
C ASP A 951 -133.27 24.00 75.51
N ALA A 952 -132.11 24.54 75.86
CA ALA A 952 -131.99 25.86 76.46
C ALA A 952 -132.50 26.96 75.51
N LEU A 953 -132.15 26.89 74.22
CA LEU A 953 -132.66 27.78 73.18
C LEU A 953 -134.20 27.73 73.10
N ARG A 954 -134.78 26.53 73.11
CA ARG A 954 -136.21 26.28 72.96
C ARG A 954 -137.04 26.90 74.09
N ASP A 955 -136.59 26.74 75.34
CA ASP A 955 -137.20 27.38 76.51
C ASP A 955 -137.17 28.92 76.41
N GLY A 956 -136.00 29.48 76.08
CA GLY A 956 -135.82 30.93 75.95
C GLY A 956 -136.72 31.57 74.91
N ILE A 957 -136.86 30.94 73.73
CA ILE A 957 -137.74 31.40 72.65
C ILE A 957 -139.19 31.47 73.14
N ASN A 958 -139.70 30.41 73.77
CA ASN A 958 -141.06 30.35 74.29
C ASN A 958 -141.31 31.44 75.35
N ARG A 959 -140.38 31.61 76.29
CA ARG A 959 -140.44 32.63 77.35
C ARG A 959 -140.46 34.06 76.80
N ILE A 960 -139.70 34.35 75.73
CA ILE A 960 -139.70 35.65 75.05
C ILE A 960 -141.03 35.90 74.34
N LEU A 961 -141.52 34.93 73.58
CA LEU A 961 -142.76 35.07 72.80
C LEU A 961 -143.99 35.28 73.71
N ALA A 962 -143.97 34.73 74.94
CA ALA A 962 -145.00 34.91 75.96
C ALA A 962 -145.06 36.33 76.58
N VAL A 963 -144.08 37.22 76.36
CA VAL A 963 -144.10 38.56 76.97
C VAL A 963 -145.21 39.44 76.36
N GLN A 964 -145.95 40.13 77.23
CA GLN A 964 -147.04 41.05 76.91
C GLN A 964 -146.89 42.37 77.69
N ILE A 965 -147.65 43.39 77.27
CA ILE A 965 -147.66 44.72 77.89
C ILE A 965 -148.83 44.76 78.89
N ASN A 966 -148.55 44.74 80.19
CA ASN A 966 -149.59 44.77 81.22
C ASN A 966 -150.12 46.20 81.41
N THR A 967 -151.41 46.42 81.15
CA THR A 967 -152.02 47.76 81.08
C THR A 967 -152.81 48.21 82.31
N ASN A 968 -153.19 47.29 83.21
CA ASN A 968 -154.06 47.62 84.35
C ASN A 968 -153.35 48.32 85.52
N ILE A 969 -154.06 49.25 86.15
CA ILE A 969 -153.62 50.05 87.29
C ILE A 969 -154.03 49.36 88.60
N GLY A 970 -153.12 49.28 89.59
CA GLY A 970 -153.54 49.27 91.00
C GLY A 970 -152.86 48.28 91.95
N ARG A 971 -152.02 48.85 92.83
CA ARG A 971 -151.79 48.45 94.25
C ARG A 971 -151.08 47.12 94.59
N ASN A 972 -150.03 47.33 95.41
CA ASN A 972 -149.64 46.58 96.61
C ASN A 972 -148.86 45.25 96.55
N ARG A 973 -147.68 45.33 97.19
CA ARG A 973 -147.14 44.42 98.23
C ARG A 973 -146.66 43.02 97.84
N ASN A 974 -145.37 42.81 98.11
CA ASN A 974 -144.76 41.72 98.87
C ASN A 974 -145.56 40.41 99.01
N GLN A 975 -144.99 39.28 98.58
CA GLN A 975 -144.29 38.31 99.47
C GLN A 975 -143.77 37.07 98.68
N PHE A 976 -143.04 36.19 99.39
CA PHE A 976 -142.76 34.76 99.09
C PHE A 976 -141.85 34.33 97.92
N ASN A 977 -140.55 34.19 98.22
CA ASN A 977 -139.81 32.92 98.29
C ASN A 977 -140.16 31.72 97.35
N ASN A 978 -139.15 31.34 96.54
CA ASN A 978 -138.48 30.00 96.50
C ASN A 978 -139.00 28.85 95.59
N THR A 979 -138.12 27.86 95.36
CA THR A 979 -138.27 26.44 94.91
C THR A 979 -138.28 25.97 93.42
N LEU A 980 -137.24 25.17 93.08
CA LEU A 980 -137.20 23.79 92.47
C LEU A 980 -137.61 23.41 90.99
N ASN A 981 -136.59 23.08 90.16
CA ASN A 981 -136.19 21.72 89.62
C ASN A 981 -136.97 20.90 88.50
N ARG A 982 -136.23 20.45 87.42
CA ARG A 982 -136.38 19.21 86.53
C ARG A 982 -137.51 19.10 85.42
N PRO A 983 -137.60 18.08 84.48
CA PRO A 983 -136.74 17.68 83.29
C PRO A 983 -137.47 17.14 81.96
N PHE A 984 -136.77 16.61 80.88
CA PHE A 984 -137.10 15.52 79.83
C PHE A 984 -136.81 15.67 78.24
N ASP A 985 -135.79 14.95 77.66
CA ASP A 985 -135.72 13.80 76.63
C ASP A 985 -135.83 13.74 75.00
N LEU A 986 -135.08 12.79 74.31
CA LEU A 986 -135.18 11.94 73.01
C LEU A 986 -134.69 12.18 71.46
N THR A 987 -133.74 11.34 70.87
CA THR A 987 -133.57 10.54 69.52
C THR A 987 -132.89 10.83 68.05
N ARG A 988 -131.93 9.94 67.51
CA ARG A 988 -131.55 9.37 66.06
C ARG A 988 -130.42 9.96 65.03
N VAL A 989 -129.76 9.47 63.87
CA VAL A 989 -129.45 8.26 62.88
C VAL A 989 -128.53 8.68 61.55
N VAL A 990 -127.82 8.05 60.48
CA VAL A 990 -127.08 6.81 59.83
C VAL A 990 -126.54 7.09 58.28
N ARG A 991 -125.69 6.49 57.28
CA ARG A 991 -124.76 5.31 56.77
C ARG A 991 -123.83 5.50 55.41
N ALA A 992 -122.94 4.52 54.94
CA ALA A 992 -122.37 4.07 53.53
C ALA A 992 -120.99 4.56 52.79
N ASN A 993 -120.28 4.12 51.65
CA ASN A 993 -119.74 2.92 50.78
C ASN A 993 -118.81 3.38 49.49
N GLN A 994 -118.04 2.72 48.49
CA GLN A 994 -117.14 1.49 48.17
C GLN A 994 -116.48 1.30 46.65
N THR A 995 -115.34 0.54 46.33
CA THR A 995 -114.71 -0.10 45.01
C THR A 995 -113.44 0.54 44.19
N ASN A 996 -112.56 0.05 43.18
CA ASN A 996 -111.97 -1.20 42.45
C ASN A 996 -110.70 -1.02 41.41
N ALA A 997 -110.04 -2.05 40.70
CA ALA A 997 -108.74 -2.01 39.79
C ALA A 997 -108.24 -3.23 38.79
N THR A 998 -107.32 -3.13 37.72
CA THR A 998 -106.48 -4.23 36.94
C THR A 998 -105.29 -3.90 35.85
N THR A 999 -104.65 -4.87 35.04
CA THR A 999 -103.16 -4.99 34.59
C THR A 999 -102.70 -5.91 33.31
N ILE A 1000 -101.35 -6.10 32.96
CA ILE A 1000 -100.54 -7.23 32.21
C ILE A 1000 -99.91 -6.98 30.74
N PHE A 1001 -98.81 -7.49 30.03
CA PHE A 1001 -97.55 -8.42 30.01
C PHE A 1001 -96.49 -8.02 28.84
N GLY A 1002 -95.36 -8.63 28.30
CA GLY A 1002 -94.38 -9.82 28.45
C GLY A 1002 -93.46 -10.25 27.18
N ASN A 1003 -92.26 -10.97 27.30
CA ASN A 1003 -91.44 -11.87 26.32
C ASN A 1003 -90.01 -11.54 25.63
N GLY A 1004 -89.17 -12.54 25.14
CA GLY A 1004 -87.81 -12.42 24.39
C GLY A 1004 -86.98 -13.71 23.89
N THR A 1005 -85.79 -13.64 23.15
CA THR A 1005 -84.93 -14.82 22.60
C THR A 1005 -83.35 -14.70 22.30
N LYS A 1006 -82.49 -15.73 22.63
CA LYS A 1006 -81.15 -16.25 22.05
C LYS A 1006 -79.75 -15.52 22.27
N GLU A 1007 -78.48 -16.03 22.03
CA GLU A 1007 -77.75 -17.37 22.05
C GLU A 1007 -76.19 -17.38 21.65
N LYS A 1008 -75.28 -18.22 22.27
CA LYS A 1008 -73.92 -18.81 21.86
C LYS A 1008 -72.49 -18.19 22.18
N LEU A 1009 -71.36 -18.94 21.93
CA LEU A 1009 -70.10 -19.06 22.77
C LEU A 1009 -68.69 -19.31 22.09
N ASN A 1010 -67.58 -19.25 22.89
CA ASN A 1010 -66.11 -19.61 22.71
C ASN A 1010 -65.15 -18.69 21.88
N GLY A 1011 -63.83 -18.52 22.17
CA GLY A 1011 -62.95 -18.86 23.33
C GLY A 1011 -61.39 -18.72 23.11
N SER A 1012 -60.60 -18.50 24.18
CA SER A 1012 -59.09 -18.63 24.32
C SER A 1012 -58.12 -17.48 23.89
N ILE A 1013 -56.82 -17.59 24.26
CA ILE A 1013 -55.80 -16.52 24.62
C ILE A 1013 -54.34 -17.11 24.46
N PRO A 1014 -53.18 -16.40 24.18
CA PRO A 1014 -52.50 -15.34 24.99
C PRO A 1014 -51.40 -14.37 24.34
N SER A 1015 -50.68 -13.61 25.21
CA SER A 1015 -49.20 -13.26 25.26
C SER A 1015 -48.44 -12.21 24.38
N ASP A 1016 -47.81 -11.21 25.07
CA ASP A 1016 -46.41 -10.64 24.99
C ASP A 1016 -45.75 -10.08 23.68
N LYS A 1017 -44.77 -9.14 23.68
CA LYS A 1017 -44.25 -8.10 24.64
C LYS A 1017 -43.24 -7.13 23.94
N SER A 1018 -43.11 -5.87 24.44
CA SER A 1018 -41.90 -4.97 24.35
C SER A 1018 -41.46 -4.41 22.96
N LYS A 1019 -40.70 -3.29 22.80
CA LYS A 1019 -40.31 -2.16 23.70
C LYS A 1019 -40.03 -0.83 22.91
N GLN A 1020 -39.80 0.25 23.68
CA GLN A 1020 -39.39 1.66 23.41
C GLN A 1020 -38.54 2.00 22.14
N ASN A 1021 -38.72 3.15 21.44
CA ASN A 1021 -38.42 4.59 21.75
C ASN A 1021 -36.89 4.92 21.86
N LYS A 1022 -36.32 6.06 21.41
CA LYS A 1022 -36.84 7.31 20.78
C LYS A 1022 -35.74 8.24 20.19
N ASP A 1023 -36.17 9.27 19.41
CA ASP A 1023 -35.78 10.72 19.38
C ASP A 1023 -34.40 11.22 19.92
N LYS A 1024 -33.75 12.34 19.48
CA LYS A 1024 -33.95 13.40 18.43
C LYS A 1024 -32.71 14.35 18.38
N ASN A 1025 -32.54 15.12 17.29
CA ASN A 1025 -32.07 16.54 17.12
C ASN A 1025 -30.88 17.13 17.97
N ASN A 1026 -30.10 18.15 17.57
CA ASN A 1026 -30.20 19.16 16.49
C ASN A 1026 -28.84 19.88 16.20
N ASN A 1027 -28.68 20.46 15.01
CA ASN A 1027 -28.01 21.73 14.61
C ASN A 1027 -26.82 22.37 15.40
N HIS A 1028 -25.84 23.07 14.78
CA HIS A 1028 -25.32 23.13 13.39
C HIS A 1028 -24.05 24.05 13.32
N GLN A 1029 -23.30 23.98 12.20
CA GLN A 1029 -22.09 24.77 11.84
C GLN A 1029 -20.78 24.34 12.56
N ASN A 1030 -19.59 24.38 11.94
CA ASN A 1030 -19.23 24.86 10.57
C ASN A 1030 -18.09 24.07 9.89
N THR A 1031 -17.97 24.25 8.57
CA THR A 1031 -16.81 23.97 7.67
C THR A 1031 -16.16 22.57 7.59
N HIS A 1032 -16.33 21.96 6.40
CA HIS A 1032 -15.34 21.18 5.62
C HIS A 1032 -14.68 19.92 6.22
N SER A 1033 -15.24 18.74 5.88
CA SER A 1033 -14.50 17.74 5.09
C SER A 1033 -15.43 16.68 4.45
N VAL A 1034 -14.91 16.05 3.40
CA VAL A 1034 -15.32 14.82 2.68
C VAL A 1034 -16.67 14.17 3.05
N THR A 1035 -17.59 14.15 2.07
CA THR A 1035 -18.69 13.17 1.99
C THR A 1035 -18.20 11.87 1.35
N ASP A 1036 -18.49 10.72 1.94
CA ASP A 1036 -18.07 9.40 1.41
C ASP A 1036 -19.27 8.50 1.04
N SER A 1037 -19.08 7.70 -0.02
CA SER A 1037 -19.82 6.50 -0.42
C SER A 1037 -21.36 6.54 -0.51
N ILE A 1038 -21.86 6.98 -1.68
CA ILE A 1038 -22.81 6.17 -2.46
C ILE A 1038 -22.21 5.86 -3.83
N ALA A 1039 -21.34 4.84 -3.88
CA ALA A 1039 -21.03 4.04 -5.07
C ALA A 1039 -20.11 2.87 -4.65
N ASN A 1040 -20.62 1.65 -4.49
CA ASN A 1040 -19.73 0.51 -4.27
C ASN A 1040 -20.32 -0.87 -4.65
N VAL A 1041 -19.40 -1.82 -4.84
CA VAL A 1041 -19.60 -3.23 -5.23
C VAL A 1041 -20.07 -3.49 -6.66
N LEU A 1042 -19.09 -3.64 -7.56
CA LEU A 1042 -19.23 -4.44 -8.77
C LEU A 1042 -18.32 -5.68 -8.64
N LYS A 1043 -18.89 -6.79 -8.16
CA LYS A 1043 -18.34 -8.17 -8.05
C LYS A 1043 -17.10 -8.38 -7.14
N LYS A 1044 -17.35 -8.91 -5.94
CA LYS A 1044 -16.47 -9.90 -5.27
C LYS A 1044 -16.98 -11.31 -5.60
N THR A 1045 -16.08 -12.29 -5.70
CA THR A 1045 -16.24 -13.64 -5.11
C THR A 1045 -14.94 -14.45 -5.23
N LEU A 1046 -14.41 -14.90 -4.08
CA LEU A 1046 -13.44 -16.01 -3.88
C LEU A 1046 -12.08 -15.87 -4.62
N GLY A 1047 -11.00 -16.55 -4.20
CA GLY A 1047 -10.80 -17.44 -3.05
C GLY A 1047 -10.07 -18.73 -3.43
N PHE A 1048 -9.36 -19.32 -2.45
CA PHE A 1048 -8.61 -20.60 -2.51
C PHE A 1048 -7.22 -20.64 -3.20
N VAL A 1049 -6.23 -21.03 -2.38
CA VAL A 1049 -5.20 -22.09 -2.56
C VAL A 1049 -4.32 -22.12 -3.83
N GLY A 1050 -3.01 -22.33 -3.63
CA GLY A 1050 -2.02 -22.56 -4.68
C GLY A 1050 -1.76 -24.05 -4.98
N ILE A 1051 -0.49 -24.47 -4.95
CA ILE A 1051 0.05 -25.77 -5.42
C ILE A 1051 0.38 -25.78 -6.93
N SER A 1052 1.44 -26.52 -7.26
CA SER A 1052 2.17 -26.53 -8.53
C SER A 1052 1.60 -27.44 -9.63
N GLY A 1053 1.58 -26.91 -10.85
CA GLY A 1053 2.28 -27.54 -11.99
C GLY A 1053 1.52 -28.48 -12.95
N LEU A 1054 2.26 -28.82 -14.01
CA LEU A 1054 2.04 -29.85 -15.04
C LEU A 1054 1.01 -29.62 -16.17
N LEU A 1055 1.35 -30.23 -17.31
CA LEU A 1055 0.56 -30.48 -18.54
C LEU A 1055 0.15 -29.20 -19.32
N ALA A 1056 0.62 -28.91 -20.55
CA ALA A 1056 1.18 -29.75 -21.61
C ALA A 1056 0.31 -30.99 -21.90
N SER A 1057 -0.50 -31.02 -22.95
CA SER A 1057 -0.08 -31.25 -24.35
C SER A 1057 -1.39 -31.27 -25.22
N PHE A 1058 -1.49 -31.58 -26.52
CA PHE A 1058 -0.57 -32.16 -27.50
C PHE A 1058 -1.13 -31.98 -28.94
N TRP A 1059 -0.41 -32.52 -29.94
CA TRP A 1059 -0.76 -32.73 -31.35
C TRP A 1059 -0.85 -31.51 -32.29
N PHE A 1060 -0.58 -31.62 -33.60
CA PHE A 1060 0.25 -32.52 -34.45
C PHE A 1060 0.10 -32.05 -35.92
N VAL A 1061 0.76 -32.72 -36.88
CA VAL A 1061 0.57 -32.58 -38.35
C VAL A 1061 1.08 -31.27 -38.98
N MET A 1062 2.01 -31.27 -39.94
CA MET A 1062 3.05 -32.26 -40.27
C MET A 1062 4.08 -31.67 -41.25
N ALA A 1063 5.23 -32.36 -41.36
CA ALA A 1063 6.14 -32.39 -42.53
C ALA A 1063 6.93 -31.10 -42.86
N LYS A 1064 8.14 -31.14 -43.48
CA LYS A 1064 9.20 -32.13 -43.81
C LYS A 1064 10.36 -31.27 -44.43
N ARG A 1065 11.65 -31.63 -44.55
CA ARG A 1065 12.52 -32.72 -44.06
C ARG A 1065 13.93 -32.56 -44.67
N ARG A 1066 14.98 -32.82 -43.88
CA ARG A 1066 16.35 -33.36 -44.19
C ARG A 1066 17.32 -32.78 -43.12
N ARG A 1067 18.11 -33.50 -42.31
CA ARG A 1067 18.80 -34.83 -42.34
C ARG A 1067 19.93 -34.99 -43.37
N LYS A 1068 21.00 -35.76 -43.08
CA LYS A 1068 21.37 -36.47 -41.81
C LYS A 1068 22.21 -35.53 -40.91
N GLU A 1069 23.30 -35.78 -40.17
CA GLU A 1069 24.26 -36.88 -39.84
C GLU A 1069 24.83 -36.55 -38.41
N GLU A 1070 25.24 -37.41 -37.45
CA GLU A 1070 25.54 -38.86 -37.34
C GLU A 1070 26.95 -39.26 -37.90
N GLU A 1071 27.97 -39.77 -37.16
CA GLU A 1071 28.12 -40.15 -35.72
C GLU A 1071 29.64 -40.30 -35.30
N ASP A 1072 29.99 -41.17 -34.32
CA ASP A 1072 31.34 -41.57 -33.79
C ASP A 1072 32.12 -40.58 -32.87
N GLU A 1073 32.78 -40.97 -31.76
CA GLU A 1073 32.66 -42.16 -30.88
C GLU A 1073 33.13 -41.82 -29.43
N MET A 1074 33.11 -42.77 -28.48
CA MET A 1074 33.44 -42.56 -27.05
C MET A 1074 34.74 -43.25 -26.58
N LEU A 1075 35.16 -42.95 -25.33
CA LEU A 1075 36.32 -43.49 -24.58
C LEU A 1075 37.68 -42.88 -25.00
N ASN A 1076 38.74 -42.88 -24.16
CA ASN A 1076 38.98 -43.70 -22.96
C ASN A 1076 39.57 -42.92 -21.76
N HIS A 1077 39.75 -43.63 -20.64
CA HIS A 1077 40.12 -43.12 -19.31
C HIS A 1077 41.62 -42.84 -19.12
N LYS A 1078 41.95 -42.21 -17.99
CA LYS A 1078 43.34 -41.96 -17.53
C LYS A 1078 44.10 -43.27 -17.29
N ASP A 1079 45.43 -43.23 -17.50
CA ASP A 1079 46.37 -43.91 -16.60
C ASP A 1079 47.73 -43.18 -16.54
N THR A 1080 48.69 -43.67 -15.75
CA THR A 1080 49.70 -42.79 -15.10
C THR A 1080 51.18 -43.20 -15.14
N ILE A 1081 52.05 -42.18 -15.24
CA ILE A 1081 53.41 -42.04 -14.62
C ILE A 1081 54.64 -42.73 -15.28
N LYS A 1082 55.68 -41.87 -15.53
CA LYS A 1082 57.14 -42.16 -15.72
C LYS A 1082 57.61 -42.78 -17.06
N ASP A 1083 58.85 -42.56 -17.53
CA ASP A 1083 60.03 -41.87 -16.93
C ASP A 1083 60.98 -41.19 -17.98
N GLU A 1084 62.01 -40.49 -17.49
CA GLU A 1084 63.28 -40.04 -18.17
C GLU A 1084 63.33 -39.05 -19.38
N LYS A 1085 63.66 -37.77 -19.05
CA LYS A 1085 64.78 -36.90 -19.53
C LYS A 1085 65.29 -36.86 -21.00
N LYS A 1086 65.60 -35.61 -21.45
CA LYS A 1086 66.43 -35.15 -22.61
C LYS A 1086 65.84 -35.44 -24.01
N THR A 1087 66.08 -34.66 -25.08
CA THR A 1087 66.84 -33.40 -25.39
C THR A 1087 65.87 -32.40 -26.08
N PHE A 1088 66.01 -31.07 -26.13
CA PHE A 1088 67.11 -30.14 -26.53
C PHE A 1088 67.35 -30.08 -28.05
N ILE A 1089 66.97 -28.95 -28.68
CA ILE A 1089 67.13 -28.52 -30.09
C ILE A 1089 66.35 -29.34 -31.14
N GLU A 1090 65.31 -28.73 -31.72
CA GLU A 1090 65.42 -27.92 -32.96
C GLU A 1090 64.69 -26.58 -32.74
#